data_AF-A0A067LU13-F1
#
_entry.id   AF-A0A067LU13-F1
#
_cell.length_a   1.000
_cell.length_b   1.000
_cell.length_c   1.000
_cell.angle_alpha   90.00
_cell.angle_beta   90.00
_cell.angle_gamma   90.00
#
_symmetry.space_group_name_H-M   'P 1'
#
loop_
_entity.id
_entity.type
_entity.pdbx_description
1 polymer ?
#
loop_
_entity_poly.entity_id
_entity_poly.type
_entity_poly.pdbx_seq_one_letter_code
_entity_poly.pdbx_strand_id
1 'polypeptide(L)'
;MDDWEDEPHPNTPGTSKRARQKQKRKWSGLQGPDPELLEQRKQLPIWKEVPQFLHEAGLFSHGMIAVTQPRRIAATSLAARVSAEQRAPLGTLVGYSVRFDEKASENTKVKYMTDGMIVRELLNDPLLERYSVIVVDEAHERTLRTDMLLASLKSIQKRRNTKGRAKQTGGEVGKISEGKHNPLKVVIMSATLDAERFSKFFGGAKILFVQGRQHPVKIYYTEEPQPDYVESALQTLFQIHTQKETGDILIFLSGQEEIESLEHSINLYASQLSPTSPSILVCPMYAALSPHQQSLAFRPTPPNTRKCVIATNIAETSITIPGIRYVIDSGVSKEKSYQVPAKGFGIDTLVIKPISKSSAQQRTGRAGREGPGYCFRLYTEQAFRGFRSSSIPEIQRCNLTSAVLDMKCLGQNPETADFLDAPDPEKIGASLVTLFGLEALDQKGDVTPLGRQMSNFPLDPPLSRALLASKSHGCTAEIVSLLSLLSSSSKLFFDPASANSKAAAESLEARAKFRHPSGDHLTMFNALRAYEEITQIEDKRGAREWCNRHFLNERTLKEAGNIARQLRSACDRVEGMDRKVSCGDDEDAILKSLLLGFFQNTAMIQPDGTYRQTLGQKAVKIHPSSTMFGRKVPAIMYSELLQPISTINPSDTAEIIRNELDKKCDYFERARNLIVDAAVALTQAQLSSIRTRRNEFSPSNRLPDGILSHIFTVANDDWATIWGTPKRHRVGVPLVISSVSKRWRAIALDTPRLWAAFDATSSRYVHTFLARSKQAPLKIELVLAPPVWSTYDHFWDHFQPSMDTPSSLLLPFIPHADRWQSLRIHTKRQEDIERLTWSSLPHLETLHISVLKASLGFTAIHDVFAGERPPRLRSLTLERFSLPLTSPAFLSLTSLGLAGIRYPAGSIHQFLRILLPTLERLTLGDVAFSVPHNYDILRSSAPPAPDIVLPRLQTLTISDLEPNAQKYIFASVVFSPLLRLAISETRIGLFPPHYDITLRLPSLLCVRSLRITFAPTKAAFHIAGYGLDTNLSELSAII
;
A
#
# COMPACT_ATOMS: atom_id res chain seq x y z
N MET A 1 20.87 -27.77 -38.06
CA MET A 1 20.91 -29.22 -38.31
C MET A 1 20.45 -29.32 -39.75
N ASP A 2 21.31 -29.28 -40.77
CA ASP A 2 22.73 -29.64 -40.87
C ASP A 2 23.46 -28.65 -41.80
N ASP A 3 24.72 -28.89 -42.16
CA ASP A 3 25.67 -28.05 -42.95
C ASP A 3 26.58 -27.08 -42.18
N TRP A 4 27.34 -27.56 -41.19
CA TRP A 4 28.41 -26.79 -40.52
C TRP A 4 29.65 -27.62 -40.16
N GLU A 5 30.03 -28.61 -40.97
CA GLU A 5 31.31 -29.32 -40.83
C GLU A 5 32.18 -29.06 -42.06
N ASP A 6 33.14 -28.15 -41.91
CA ASP A 6 34.51 -28.20 -42.46
C ASP A 6 35.11 -26.79 -42.49
N GLU A 7 36.10 -26.51 -41.63
CA GLU A 7 37.32 -25.77 -42.00
C GLU A 7 38.36 -25.77 -40.84
N PRO A 8 39.68 -25.71 -41.14
CA PRO A 8 40.77 -26.04 -40.22
C PRO A 8 41.32 -24.86 -39.39
N HIS A 9 42.22 -25.20 -38.45
CA HIS A 9 42.82 -24.39 -37.37
C HIS A 9 43.26 -22.93 -37.73
N PRO A 10 43.08 -21.95 -36.81
CA PRO A 10 43.39 -20.54 -37.07
C PRO A 10 44.79 -20.16 -36.54
N ASN A 11 45.79 -20.13 -37.41
CA ASN A 11 47.01 -19.34 -37.17
C ASN A 11 47.32 -18.35 -38.32
N THR A 12 46.33 -18.02 -39.15
CA THR A 12 46.49 -17.06 -40.26
C THR A 12 45.74 -15.74 -40.00
N PRO A 13 46.41 -14.57 -40.09
CA PRO A 13 45.85 -13.24 -39.79
C PRO A 13 44.70 -12.76 -40.71
N GLY A 14 44.29 -13.55 -41.71
CA GLY A 14 43.21 -13.22 -42.65
C GLY A 14 41.79 -13.67 -42.24
N THR A 15 41.67 -14.63 -41.32
CA THR A 15 40.39 -15.26 -40.95
C THR A 15 39.48 -14.34 -40.11
N SER A 16 40.07 -13.41 -39.33
CA SER A 16 39.36 -12.41 -38.52
C SER A 16 38.57 -11.38 -39.35
N LYS A 17 39.14 -10.88 -40.46
CA LYS A 17 38.45 -9.91 -41.34
C LYS A 17 37.22 -10.52 -42.02
N ARG A 18 37.32 -11.74 -42.53
CA ARG A 18 36.20 -12.46 -43.19
C ARG A 18 35.05 -12.75 -42.21
N ALA A 19 35.35 -13.15 -40.98
CA ALA A 19 34.33 -13.35 -39.93
C ALA A 19 33.62 -12.03 -39.55
N ARG A 20 34.39 -10.94 -39.39
CA ARG A 20 33.87 -9.59 -39.09
C ARG A 20 32.97 -9.07 -40.22
N GLN A 21 33.32 -9.34 -41.48
CA GLN A 21 32.55 -8.94 -42.66
C GLN A 21 31.27 -9.79 -42.85
N LYS A 22 31.32 -11.10 -42.53
CA LYS A 22 30.16 -12.01 -42.53
C LYS A 22 29.18 -11.65 -41.41
N GLN A 23 29.67 -11.25 -40.22
CA GLN A 23 28.85 -10.68 -39.15
C GLN A 23 28.25 -9.32 -39.54
N LYS A 24 29.03 -8.40 -40.13
CA LYS A 24 28.52 -7.10 -40.62
C LYS A 24 27.33 -7.25 -41.57
N ARG A 25 27.34 -8.24 -42.48
CA ARG A 25 26.19 -8.59 -43.35
C ARG A 25 24.97 -9.13 -42.58
N LYS A 26 25.20 -9.77 -41.43
CA LYS A 26 24.14 -10.25 -40.53
C LYS A 26 23.51 -9.09 -39.73
N TRP A 27 24.32 -8.09 -39.35
CA TRP A 27 23.88 -6.86 -38.68
C TRP A 27 23.19 -5.86 -39.61
N SER A 28 23.56 -5.82 -40.89
CA SER A 28 22.85 -5.01 -41.90
C SER A 28 21.43 -5.50 -42.20
N GLY A 29 21.08 -6.74 -41.81
CA GLY A 29 19.74 -7.30 -41.93
C GLY A 29 18.77 -6.92 -40.79
N LEU A 30 19.20 -6.11 -39.81
CA LEU A 30 18.42 -5.74 -38.62
C LEU A 30 17.56 -4.48 -38.84
N GLN A 31 17.05 -4.28 -40.06
CA GLN A 31 16.20 -3.13 -40.41
C GLN A 31 14.80 -3.32 -39.79
N GLY A 32 14.51 -2.59 -38.70
CA GLY A 32 13.20 -2.57 -38.05
C GLY A 32 13.21 -1.97 -36.64
N PRO A 33 12.07 -1.48 -36.13
CA PRO A 33 11.92 -0.87 -34.81
C PRO A 33 11.70 -1.89 -33.66
N ASP A 34 11.60 -3.18 -33.99
CA ASP A 34 11.28 -4.23 -33.02
C ASP A 34 12.45 -4.50 -32.06
N PRO A 35 12.17 -4.84 -30.78
CA PRO A 35 13.21 -5.19 -29.81
C PRO A 35 13.96 -6.46 -30.22
N GLU A 36 15.28 -6.46 -30.04
CA GLU A 36 16.14 -7.60 -30.34
C GLU A 36 16.96 -7.99 -29.10
N LEU A 37 16.98 -9.29 -28.81
CA LEU A 37 17.74 -9.88 -27.72
C LEU A 37 18.99 -10.53 -28.28
N LEU A 38 20.13 -10.18 -27.70
CA LEU A 38 21.39 -10.83 -27.97
C LEU A 38 21.75 -11.70 -26.77
N GLU A 39 21.72 -13.01 -26.97
CA GLU A 39 22.13 -13.97 -25.94
C GLU A 39 23.57 -14.46 -26.20
N GLN A 40 24.41 -14.31 -25.19
CA GLN A 40 25.76 -14.85 -25.17
C GLN A 40 25.76 -16.17 -24.45
N ARG A 41 25.99 -17.25 -25.19
CA ARG A 41 26.17 -18.56 -24.54
C ARG A 41 27.58 -18.71 -23.94
N LYS A 42 28.60 -18.00 -24.45
CA LYS A 42 30.00 -18.07 -23.98
C LYS A 42 30.76 -16.77 -24.30
N GLN A 43 31.59 -16.28 -23.36
CA GLN A 43 32.29 -15.00 -23.46
C GLN A 43 33.24 -14.91 -24.67
N LEU A 44 33.05 -13.90 -25.52
CA LEU A 44 33.87 -13.57 -26.70
C LEU A 44 34.23 -12.07 -26.68
N PRO A 45 35.39 -11.68 -27.24
CA PRO A 45 35.76 -10.27 -27.45
C PRO A 45 34.78 -9.49 -28.34
N ILE A 46 34.10 -10.17 -29.28
CA ILE A 46 33.19 -9.58 -30.29
C ILE A 46 31.98 -8.88 -29.65
N TRP A 47 31.60 -9.28 -28.44
CA TRP A 47 30.46 -8.70 -27.71
C TRP A 47 30.65 -7.23 -27.36
N LYS A 48 31.90 -6.82 -27.18
CA LYS A 48 32.27 -5.44 -26.89
C LYS A 48 32.26 -4.55 -28.14
N GLU A 49 32.18 -5.15 -29.33
CA GLU A 49 32.13 -4.44 -30.61
C GLU A 49 30.70 -4.13 -31.08
N VAL A 50 29.65 -4.66 -30.41
CA VAL A 50 28.25 -4.43 -30.80
C VAL A 50 27.91 -2.94 -30.95
N PRO A 51 28.27 -2.04 -30.01
CA PRO A 51 28.03 -0.61 -30.18
C PRO A 51 28.74 0.00 -31.39
N GLN A 52 29.95 -0.50 -31.72
CA GLN A 52 30.72 -0.06 -32.88
C GLN A 52 30.03 -0.50 -34.19
N PHE A 53 29.55 -1.75 -34.26
CA PHE A 53 28.81 -2.24 -35.42
C PHE A 53 27.50 -1.49 -35.64
N LEU A 54 26.79 -1.18 -34.57
CA LEU A 54 25.56 -0.37 -34.64
C LEU A 54 25.87 1.03 -35.19
N HIS A 55 26.92 1.67 -34.68
CA HIS A 55 27.37 2.99 -35.16
C HIS A 55 27.79 2.95 -36.64
N GLU A 56 28.64 1.98 -37.04
CA GLU A 56 29.11 1.82 -38.42
C GLU A 56 28.01 1.47 -39.42
N ALA A 57 26.97 0.74 -38.99
CA ALA A 57 25.88 0.33 -39.86
C ALA A 57 24.99 1.51 -40.30
N GLY A 58 25.16 2.70 -39.72
CA GLY A 58 24.40 3.89 -40.09
C GLY A 58 22.89 3.74 -39.87
N LEU A 59 22.48 2.78 -39.04
CA LEU A 59 21.08 2.44 -38.78
C LEU A 59 20.29 3.58 -38.11
N PHE A 60 20.94 4.71 -37.79
CA PHE A 60 20.35 5.86 -37.10
C PHE A 60 20.96 7.16 -37.62
N SER A 61 20.17 7.99 -38.30
CA SER A 61 20.60 9.29 -38.84
C SER A 61 20.54 10.42 -37.80
N HIS A 62 19.88 10.20 -36.65
CA HIS A 62 19.60 11.22 -35.64
C HIS A 62 19.61 10.63 -34.22
N GLY A 63 20.61 10.97 -33.39
CA GLY A 63 20.69 10.62 -31.96
C GLY A 63 21.99 9.91 -31.54
N MET A 64 22.06 9.48 -30.28
CA MET A 64 23.20 8.76 -29.67
C MET A 64 22.86 7.28 -29.38
N ILE A 65 23.90 6.47 -29.17
CA ILE A 65 23.81 5.11 -28.62
C ILE A 65 24.17 5.16 -27.14
N ALA A 66 23.24 4.74 -26.27
CA ALA A 66 23.55 4.50 -24.85
C ALA A 66 23.91 3.02 -24.65
N VAL A 67 24.99 2.76 -23.93
CA VAL A 67 25.35 1.40 -23.49
C VAL A 67 25.39 1.41 -21.97
N THR A 68 24.45 0.70 -21.35
CA THR A 68 24.35 0.65 -19.89
C THR A 68 25.19 -0.50 -19.35
N GLN A 69 25.76 -0.28 -18.16
CA GLN A 69 26.56 -1.24 -17.43
C GLN A 69 26.16 -1.18 -15.95
N PRO A 70 26.02 -2.31 -15.26
CA PRO A 70 25.72 -2.30 -13.83
C PRO A 70 26.88 -1.72 -12.99
N ARG A 71 28.13 -1.83 -13.49
CA ARG A 71 29.35 -1.45 -12.74
C ARG A 71 30.04 -0.22 -13.32
N ARG A 72 30.42 0.71 -12.43
CA ARG A 72 31.18 1.93 -12.79
C ARG A 72 32.49 1.62 -13.52
N ILE A 73 33.29 0.69 -13.02
CA ILE A 73 34.59 0.31 -13.61
C ILE A 73 34.39 -0.28 -15.01
N ALA A 74 33.32 -1.06 -15.24
CA ALA A 74 33.02 -1.60 -16.55
C ALA A 74 32.69 -0.47 -17.54
N ALA A 75 31.81 0.46 -17.17
CA ALA A 75 31.46 1.61 -18.03
C ALA A 75 32.69 2.45 -18.42
N THR A 76 33.54 2.81 -17.45
CA THR A 76 34.70 3.68 -17.72
C THR A 76 35.81 2.96 -18.51
N SER A 77 36.12 1.71 -18.17
CA SER A 77 37.16 0.94 -18.86
C SER A 77 36.76 0.53 -20.28
N LEU A 78 35.49 0.18 -20.51
CA LEU A 78 34.97 -0.11 -21.85
C LEU A 78 34.99 1.14 -22.72
N ALA A 79 34.54 2.29 -22.20
CA ALA A 79 34.61 3.55 -22.93
C ALA A 79 36.05 3.92 -23.33
N ALA A 80 36.99 3.82 -22.39
CA ALA A 80 38.40 4.11 -22.66
C ALA A 80 38.99 3.18 -23.72
N ARG A 81 38.70 1.88 -23.63
CA ARG A 81 39.14 0.88 -24.60
C ARG A 81 38.56 1.12 -25.99
N VAL A 82 37.25 1.33 -26.09
CA VAL A 82 36.57 1.53 -27.37
C VAL A 82 37.00 2.86 -28.01
N SER A 83 37.25 3.90 -27.21
CA SER A 83 37.84 5.15 -27.69
C SER A 83 39.22 4.93 -28.31
N ALA A 84 40.07 4.11 -27.67
CA ALA A 84 41.39 3.76 -28.20
C ALA A 84 41.31 2.93 -29.48
N GLU A 85 40.40 1.94 -29.55
CA GLU A 85 40.16 1.12 -30.75
C GLU A 85 39.67 1.97 -31.93
N GLN A 86 38.85 3.00 -31.67
CA GLN A 86 38.35 3.95 -32.66
C GLN A 86 39.31 5.12 -32.95
N ARG A 87 40.48 5.14 -32.31
CA ARG A 87 41.50 6.21 -32.44
C ARG A 87 40.93 7.62 -32.18
N ALA A 88 39.99 7.73 -31.25
CA ALA A 88 39.37 8.99 -30.85
C ALA A 88 39.76 9.34 -29.39
N PRO A 89 39.93 10.63 -29.03
CA PRO A 89 40.09 11.03 -27.64
C PRO A 89 38.82 10.75 -26.82
N LEU A 90 38.97 10.14 -25.64
CA LEU A 90 37.84 9.86 -24.74
C LEU A 90 37.11 11.15 -24.35
N GLY A 91 35.79 11.15 -24.48
CA GLY A 91 34.91 12.31 -24.28
C GLY A 91 34.48 13.00 -25.59
N THR A 92 35.07 12.62 -26.72
CA THR A 92 34.65 13.08 -28.07
C THR A 92 33.63 12.10 -28.64
N LEU A 93 33.96 11.30 -29.66
CA LEU A 93 33.09 10.30 -30.29
C LEU A 93 32.53 9.29 -29.28
N VAL A 94 33.39 8.81 -28.38
CA VAL A 94 33.07 7.84 -27.32
C VAL A 94 33.23 8.55 -25.98
N GLY A 95 32.23 8.45 -25.12
CA GLY A 95 32.23 9.05 -23.79
C GLY A 95 31.67 8.11 -22.73
N TYR A 96 31.75 8.52 -21.48
CA TYR A 96 31.07 7.83 -20.38
C TYR A 96 30.36 8.77 -19.42
N SER A 97 29.38 8.25 -18.69
CA SER A 97 28.72 8.95 -17.58
C SER A 97 28.42 7.98 -16.44
N VAL A 98 29.01 8.23 -15.28
CA VAL A 98 28.80 7.45 -14.06
C VAL A 98 28.53 8.41 -12.89
N ARG A 99 27.96 7.92 -11.80
CA ARG A 99 27.65 8.78 -10.64
C ARG A 99 28.92 9.48 -10.17
N PHE A 100 28.86 10.80 -10.06
CA PHE A 100 29.95 11.68 -9.66
C PHE A 100 31.14 11.81 -10.63
N ASP A 101 31.02 11.34 -11.88
CA ASP A 101 32.11 11.38 -12.86
C ASP A 101 31.57 11.24 -14.29
N GLU A 102 31.66 12.30 -15.10
CA GLU A 102 31.17 12.31 -16.48
C GLU A 102 32.23 12.87 -17.43
N LYS A 103 32.41 12.18 -18.56
CA LYS A 103 33.30 12.59 -19.64
C LYS A 103 32.61 12.34 -20.99
N ALA A 104 31.81 13.32 -21.40
CA ALA A 104 31.07 13.34 -22.67
C ALA A 104 31.00 14.78 -23.19
N SER A 105 30.75 14.93 -24.50
CA SER A 105 30.55 16.22 -25.17
C SER A 105 29.38 16.13 -26.15
N GLU A 106 29.00 17.24 -26.76
CA GLU A 106 27.96 17.27 -27.82
C GLU A 106 28.31 16.39 -29.04
N ASN A 107 29.61 16.12 -29.24
CA ASN A 107 30.12 15.27 -30.30
C ASN A 107 30.05 13.77 -29.96
N THR A 108 29.67 13.39 -28.74
CA THR A 108 29.56 11.99 -28.33
C THR A 108 28.43 11.29 -29.06
N LYS A 109 28.76 10.17 -29.70
CA LYS A 109 27.82 9.29 -30.41
C LYS A 109 27.59 7.97 -29.69
N VAL A 110 28.58 7.49 -28.96
CA VAL A 110 28.47 6.29 -28.12
C VAL A 110 28.79 6.67 -26.67
N LYS A 111 27.78 6.58 -25.80
CA LYS A 111 27.89 6.93 -24.38
C LYS A 111 27.73 5.67 -23.52
N TYR A 112 28.81 5.26 -22.87
CA TYR A 112 28.77 4.20 -21.85
C TYR A 112 28.34 4.78 -20.52
N MET A 113 27.40 4.16 -19.82
CA MET A 113 26.95 4.71 -18.55
C MET A 113 26.49 3.66 -17.57
N THR A 114 26.41 4.02 -16.30
CA THR A 114 25.78 3.12 -15.33
C THR A 114 24.27 3.15 -15.48
N ASP A 115 23.60 2.05 -15.16
CA ASP A 115 22.14 1.93 -15.21
C ASP A 115 21.43 3.05 -14.43
N GLY A 116 21.99 3.46 -13.30
CA GLY A 116 21.47 4.58 -12.51
C GLY A 116 21.53 5.94 -13.22
N MET A 117 22.50 6.18 -14.10
CA MET A 117 22.62 7.46 -14.82
C MET A 117 21.53 7.59 -15.89
N ILE A 118 21.21 6.52 -16.62
CA ILE A 118 20.10 6.57 -17.59
C ILE A 118 18.74 6.67 -16.90
N VAL A 119 18.55 6.02 -15.75
CA VAL A 119 17.34 6.17 -14.92
C VAL A 119 17.17 7.62 -14.44
N ARG A 120 18.28 8.31 -14.16
CA ARG A 120 18.26 9.74 -13.82
C ARG A 120 17.97 10.62 -15.03
N GLU A 121 18.48 10.28 -16.21
CA GLU A 121 18.14 10.99 -17.44
C GLU A 121 16.64 10.86 -17.78
N LEU A 122 15.99 9.73 -17.44
CA LEU A 122 14.54 9.54 -17.59
C LEU A 122 13.70 10.58 -16.81
N LEU A 123 14.19 11.06 -15.66
CA LEU A 123 13.47 12.07 -14.87
C LEU A 123 13.33 13.41 -15.63
N ASN A 124 14.29 13.73 -16.49
CA ASN A 124 14.29 14.96 -17.30
C ASN A 124 13.78 14.72 -18.74
N ASP A 125 14.06 13.55 -19.30
CA ASP A 125 13.68 13.13 -20.65
C ASP A 125 12.94 11.77 -20.57
N PRO A 126 11.63 11.77 -20.24
CA PRO A 126 10.86 10.54 -20.04
C PRO A 126 10.70 9.65 -21.27
N LEU A 127 11.06 10.15 -22.46
CA LEU A 127 11.03 9.40 -23.72
C LEU A 127 12.43 9.05 -24.23
N LEU A 128 13.49 9.49 -23.55
CA LEU A 128 14.89 9.31 -23.93
C LEU A 128 15.15 9.71 -25.39
N GLU A 129 14.57 10.83 -25.83
CA GLU A 129 14.56 11.28 -27.24
C GLU A 129 15.97 11.51 -27.79
N ARG A 130 16.94 11.78 -26.91
CA ARG A 130 18.37 11.91 -27.26
C ARG A 130 18.98 10.61 -27.80
N TYR A 131 18.41 9.45 -27.47
CA TYR A 131 18.94 8.14 -27.86
C TYR A 131 18.08 7.49 -28.93
N SER A 132 18.72 6.95 -29.96
CA SER A 132 18.09 6.11 -30.99
C SER A 132 18.22 4.64 -30.64
N VAL A 133 19.30 4.28 -29.93
CA VAL A 133 19.56 2.92 -29.47
C VAL A 133 19.96 2.92 -28.01
N ILE A 134 19.37 2.00 -27.26
CA ILE A 134 19.78 1.71 -25.89
C ILE A 134 20.15 0.24 -25.81
N VAL A 135 21.41 0.00 -25.45
CA VAL A 135 21.98 -1.33 -25.19
C VAL A 135 22.01 -1.53 -23.68
N VAL A 136 21.23 -2.47 -23.17
CA VAL A 136 21.27 -2.90 -21.77
C VAL A 136 22.20 -4.10 -21.67
N ASP A 137 23.43 -3.87 -21.21
CA ASP A 137 24.45 -4.91 -21.09
C ASP A 137 24.45 -5.57 -19.71
N GLU A 138 24.99 -6.79 -19.63
CA GLU A 138 25.08 -7.59 -18.40
C GLU A 138 23.70 -7.75 -17.70
N ALA A 139 22.60 -7.82 -18.47
CA ALA A 139 21.23 -7.81 -17.94
C ALA A 139 20.91 -8.98 -16.99
N HIS A 140 21.75 -10.02 -16.98
CA HIS A 140 21.68 -11.14 -16.06
C HIS A 140 22.11 -10.81 -14.62
N GLU A 141 22.80 -9.69 -14.38
CA GLU A 141 23.08 -9.23 -13.00
C GLU A 141 21.78 -8.81 -12.27
N ARG A 142 20.71 -8.48 -13.04
CA ARG A 142 19.36 -8.19 -12.52
C ARG A 142 19.39 -7.19 -11.35
N THR A 143 20.13 -6.09 -11.56
CA THR A 143 20.19 -5.00 -10.57
C THR A 143 18.85 -4.27 -10.50
N LEU A 144 18.60 -3.57 -9.39
CA LEU A 144 17.37 -2.81 -9.20
C LEU A 144 17.17 -1.78 -10.31
N ARG A 145 18.25 -1.10 -10.72
CA ARG A 145 18.22 -0.05 -11.75
C ARG A 145 18.03 -0.64 -13.15
N THR A 146 18.62 -1.81 -13.44
CA THR A 146 18.41 -2.52 -14.70
C THR A 146 16.94 -2.90 -14.89
N ASP A 147 16.30 -3.46 -13.86
CA ASP A 147 14.89 -3.88 -13.95
C ASP A 147 13.94 -2.69 -14.11
N MET A 148 14.18 -1.58 -13.40
CA MET A 148 13.44 -0.33 -13.59
C MET A 148 13.60 0.22 -15.01
N LEU A 149 14.82 0.17 -15.55
CA LEU A 149 15.11 0.60 -16.91
C LEU A 149 14.37 -0.27 -17.92
N LEU A 150 14.41 -1.61 -17.79
CA LEU A 150 13.72 -2.52 -18.71
C LEU A 150 12.21 -2.28 -18.74
N ALA A 151 11.57 -2.11 -17.57
CA ALA A 151 10.15 -1.76 -17.47
C ALA A 151 9.84 -0.43 -18.18
N SER A 152 10.67 0.59 -17.95
CA SER A 152 10.51 1.90 -18.59
C SER A 152 10.74 1.84 -20.11
N LEU A 153 11.77 1.14 -20.57
CA LEU A 153 12.11 0.99 -21.99
C LEU A 153 11.00 0.31 -22.78
N LYS A 154 10.36 -0.71 -22.21
CA LYS A 154 9.20 -1.39 -22.84
C LYS A 154 8.06 -0.38 -23.10
N SER A 155 7.74 0.44 -22.12
CA SER A 155 6.72 1.50 -22.24
C SER A 155 7.13 2.60 -23.24
N ILE A 156 8.37 3.07 -23.17
CA ILE A 156 8.91 4.12 -24.03
C ILE A 156 8.96 3.67 -25.48
N GLN A 157 9.46 2.46 -25.75
CA GLN A 157 9.52 1.88 -27.08
C GLN A 157 8.11 1.80 -27.69
N LYS A 158 7.13 1.30 -26.93
CA LYS A 158 5.72 1.29 -27.37
C LYS A 158 5.25 2.70 -27.71
N ARG A 159 5.52 3.71 -26.89
CA ARG A 159 5.10 5.11 -27.13
C ARG A 159 5.79 5.77 -28.33
N ARG A 160 7.10 5.57 -28.51
CA ARG A 160 7.88 6.16 -29.61
C ARG A 160 7.57 5.49 -30.95
N ASN A 161 7.43 4.17 -30.96
CA ASN A 161 7.31 3.41 -32.21
C ASN A 161 5.86 3.26 -32.69
N THR A 162 4.85 3.56 -31.86
CA THR A 162 3.43 3.60 -32.27
C THR A 162 3.02 4.95 -32.87
N LYS A 163 3.60 6.07 -32.43
CA LYS A 163 3.31 7.42 -32.95
C LYS A 163 3.63 7.59 -34.45
N GLY A 164 4.48 6.75 -35.03
CA GLY A 164 4.78 6.72 -36.46
C GLY A 164 3.75 6.00 -37.36
N ARG A 165 2.77 5.28 -36.79
CA ARG A 165 1.77 4.50 -37.56
C ARG A 165 0.45 5.22 -37.82
N ALA A 166 0.19 6.35 -37.17
CA ALA A 166 -1.04 7.12 -37.36
C ALA A 166 -0.94 8.07 -38.58
N LYS A 167 -0.76 7.52 -39.79
CA LYS A 167 -0.95 8.29 -41.03
C LYS A 167 -1.23 7.44 -42.26
N GLN A 168 -2.18 6.51 -42.21
CA GLN A 168 -2.84 5.95 -43.41
C GLN A 168 -4.25 5.48 -43.06
N THR A 169 -5.18 6.40 -42.86
CA THR A 169 -6.62 6.23 -43.11
C THR A 169 -7.22 7.63 -43.14
N GLY A 170 -7.91 7.94 -44.24
CA GLY A 170 -8.19 9.31 -44.67
C GLY A 170 -8.96 10.18 -43.67
N GLY A 171 -8.67 11.48 -43.71
CA GLY A 171 -9.37 12.51 -42.95
C GLY A 171 -8.47 13.69 -42.61
N GLU A 172 -8.59 14.74 -43.41
CA GLU A 172 -8.24 16.16 -43.18
C GLU A 172 -6.92 16.53 -42.47
N VAL A 173 -6.11 17.28 -43.22
CA VAL A 173 -4.79 17.79 -42.85
C VAL A 173 -4.91 18.91 -41.80
N GLY A 174 -4.94 18.54 -40.53
CA GLY A 174 -4.43 19.39 -39.46
C GLY A 174 -2.90 19.42 -39.52
N LYS A 175 -2.29 20.60 -39.68
CA LYS A 175 -0.84 20.81 -39.56
C LYS A 175 -0.36 20.38 -38.17
N ILE A 176 0.11 19.14 -38.06
CA ILE A 176 0.89 18.64 -36.92
C ILE A 176 2.37 18.89 -37.27
N SER A 177 3.08 19.50 -36.33
CA SER A 177 4.50 19.87 -36.43
C SER A 177 5.40 18.73 -36.92
N GLU A 178 6.32 19.06 -37.83
CA GLU A 178 7.38 18.20 -38.36
C GLU A 178 8.43 17.83 -37.30
N GLY A 179 8.03 17.16 -36.22
CA GLY A 179 8.96 16.53 -35.30
C GLY A 179 9.63 15.33 -35.97
N LYS A 180 10.96 15.36 -36.14
CA LYS A 180 11.76 14.24 -36.65
C LYS A 180 11.38 12.93 -35.94
N HIS A 181 10.81 11.99 -36.68
CA HIS A 181 10.47 10.67 -36.17
C HIS A 181 11.76 9.90 -35.80
N ASN A 182 12.03 9.74 -34.49
CA ASN A 182 13.18 9.02 -33.95
C ASN A 182 12.71 7.73 -33.22
N PRO A 183 12.49 6.61 -33.94
CA PRO A 183 12.08 5.35 -33.31
C PRO A 183 13.18 4.83 -32.38
N LEU A 184 12.79 4.20 -31.27
CA LEU A 184 13.73 3.64 -30.29
C LEU A 184 13.98 2.16 -30.60
N LYS A 185 15.26 1.79 -30.73
CA LYS A 185 15.70 0.40 -30.73
C LYS A 185 16.29 0.02 -29.37
N VAL A 186 15.83 -1.10 -28.82
CA VAL A 186 16.32 -1.66 -27.55
C VAL A 186 17.06 -2.95 -27.84
N VAL A 187 18.28 -3.05 -27.32
CA VAL A 187 19.14 -4.23 -27.43
C VAL A 187 19.47 -4.71 -26.02
N ILE A 188 19.14 -5.96 -25.71
CA ILE A 188 19.43 -6.54 -24.39
C ILE A 188 20.51 -7.60 -24.55
N MET A 189 21.61 -7.43 -23.82
CA MET A 189 22.74 -8.34 -23.83
C MET A 189 22.81 -9.09 -22.49
N SER A 190 22.87 -10.42 -22.56
CA SER A 190 22.94 -11.30 -21.39
C SER A 190 23.92 -12.44 -21.63
N ALA A 191 24.64 -12.84 -20.56
CA ALA A 191 25.59 -13.95 -20.57
C ALA A 191 25.02 -15.28 -20.06
N THR A 192 23.73 -15.34 -19.74
CA THR A 192 23.05 -16.51 -19.19
C THR A 192 21.93 -17.02 -20.10
N LEU A 193 21.55 -18.29 -19.90
CA LEU A 193 20.51 -19.02 -20.65
C LEU A 193 19.07 -18.49 -20.45
N ASP A 194 18.89 -17.34 -19.80
CA ASP A 194 17.56 -16.81 -19.45
C ASP A 194 17.00 -15.81 -20.49
N ALA A 195 17.53 -15.81 -21.72
CA ALA A 195 17.06 -14.90 -22.77
C ALA A 195 15.60 -15.12 -23.16
N GLU A 196 15.06 -16.31 -22.94
CA GLU A 196 13.64 -16.60 -23.14
C GLU A 196 12.74 -15.73 -22.25
N ARG A 197 13.14 -15.48 -20.99
CA ARG A 197 12.36 -14.61 -20.10
C ARG A 197 12.35 -13.18 -20.59
N PHE A 198 13.50 -12.65 -21.00
CA PHE A 198 13.56 -11.33 -21.61
C PHE A 198 12.77 -11.26 -22.93
N SER A 199 12.80 -12.32 -23.74
CA SER A 199 12.05 -12.38 -25.01
C SER A 199 10.55 -12.33 -24.77
N LYS A 200 10.04 -13.16 -23.86
CA LYS A 200 8.64 -13.13 -23.43
C LYS A 200 8.25 -11.75 -22.90
N PHE A 201 9.11 -11.14 -22.08
CA PHE A 201 8.85 -9.81 -21.52
C PHE A 201 8.76 -8.72 -22.60
N PHE A 202 9.57 -8.79 -23.66
CA PHE A 202 9.50 -7.86 -24.81
C PHE A 202 8.59 -8.35 -25.96
N GLY A 203 7.60 -9.21 -25.67
CA GLY A 203 6.58 -9.60 -26.65
C GLY A 203 7.05 -10.59 -27.72
N GLY A 204 7.99 -11.47 -27.38
CA GLY A 204 8.57 -12.45 -28.30
C GLY A 204 9.76 -11.92 -29.10
N ALA A 205 10.51 -10.96 -28.54
CA ALA A 205 11.68 -10.35 -29.17
C ALA A 205 12.68 -11.42 -29.66
N LYS A 206 13.24 -11.22 -30.86
CA LYS A 206 14.12 -12.19 -31.51
C LYS A 206 15.39 -12.41 -30.69
N ILE A 207 15.70 -13.68 -30.40
CA ILE A 207 16.93 -14.06 -29.70
C ILE A 207 18.02 -14.39 -30.72
N LEU A 208 19.16 -13.73 -30.59
CA LEU A 208 20.35 -13.93 -31.40
C LEU A 208 21.45 -14.54 -30.55
N PHE A 209 21.77 -15.81 -30.82
CA PHE A 209 22.85 -16.51 -30.14
C PHE A 209 24.19 -16.23 -30.81
N VAL A 210 25.16 -15.73 -30.04
CA VAL A 210 26.56 -15.72 -30.48
C VAL A 210 27.30 -16.85 -29.77
N GLN A 211 27.67 -17.87 -30.53
CA GLN A 211 28.42 -19.01 -30.02
C GLN A 211 29.84 -18.54 -29.67
N GLY A 212 30.16 -18.56 -28.38
CA GLY A 212 31.51 -18.26 -27.92
C GLY A 212 32.45 -19.44 -27.98
N ARG A 213 33.75 -19.14 -28.14
CA ARG A 213 34.85 -20.10 -28.09
C ARG A 213 35.44 -20.09 -26.68
N GLN A 214 34.83 -20.79 -25.73
CA GLN A 214 35.52 -21.13 -24.47
C GLN A 214 36.16 -22.50 -24.62
N HIS A 215 37.37 -22.63 -24.10
CA HIS A 215 38.06 -23.90 -23.99
C HIS A 215 37.39 -24.77 -22.91
N PRO A 216 37.49 -26.11 -23.01
CA PRO A 216 36.89 -27.02 -22.03
C PRO A 216 37.51 -26.80 -20.63
N VAL A 217 36.66 -26.85 -19.60
CA VAL A 217 37.06 -26.74 -18.19
C VAL A 217 36.66 -28.03 -17.47
N LYS A 218 37.61 -28.71 -16.83
CA LYS A 218 37.32 -29.87 -15.99
C LYS A 218 36.85 -29.41 -14.60
N ILE A 219 35.76 -29.99 -14.10
CA ILE A 219 35.13 -29.61 -12.84
C ILE A 219 35.36 -30.72 -11.82
N TYR A 220 35.83 -30.36 -10.63
CA TYR A 220 35.94 -31.23 -9.46
C TYR A 220 35.02 -30.70 -8.35
N TYR A 221 34.38 -31.62 -7.63
CA TYR A 221 33.58 -31.35 -6.44
C TYR A 221 34.25 -32.03 -5.25
N THR A 222 34.06 -31.49 -4.05
CA THR A 222 34.43 -32.22 -2.84
C THR A 222 33.47 -33.39 -2.62
N GLU A 223 33.97 -34.48 -2.03
CA GLU A 223 33.13 -35.63 -1.67
C GLU A 223 32.21 -35.27 -0.49
N GLU A 224 32.74 -34.54 0.49
CA GLU A 224 32.03 -34.10 1.67
C GLU A 224 31.91 -32.56 1.76
N PRO A 225 30.86 -32.02 2.41
CA PRO A 225 30.74 -30.59 2.68
C PRO A 225 31.93 -30.05 3.48
N GLN A 226 32.49 -28.92 3.07
CA GLN A 226 33.62 -28.30 3.76
C GLN A 226 33.12 -27.29 4.80
N PRO A 227 33.34 -27.51 6.11
CA PRO A 227 32.88 -26.58 7.15
C PRO A 227 33.64 -25.25 7.12
N ASP A 228 34.95 -25.30 6.85
CA ASP A 228 35.79 -24.11 6.64
C ASP A 228 36.29 -24.08 5.19
N TYR A 229 35.55 -23.39 4.33
CA TYR A 229 35.92 -23.24 2.92
C TYR A 229 37.16 -22.37 2.71
N VAL A 230 37.59 -21.56 3.69
CA VAL A 230 38.83 -20.74 3.58
C VAL A 230 40.04 -21.65 3.74
N GLU A 231 40.02 -22.54 4.74
CA GLU A 231 41.06 -23.55 4.92
C GLU A 231 41.11 -24.52 3.73
N SER A 232 39.96 -25.03 3.28
CA SER A 232 39.92 -25.92 2.10
C SER A 232 40.43 -25.23 0.83
N ALA A 233 40.22 -23.92 0.68
CA ALA A 233 40.78 -23.14 -0.42
C ALA A 233 42.32 -23.03 -0.34
N LEU A 234 42.87 -22.82 0.86
CA LEU A 234 44.31 -22.81 1.11
C LEU A 234 44.96 -24.15 0.73
N GLN A 235 44.40 -25.26 1.21
CA GLN A 235 44.90 -26.60 0.91
C GLN A 235 44.85 -26.89 -0.60
N THR A 236 43.72 -26.57 -1.24
CA THR A 236 43.54 -26.74 -2.68
C THR A 236 44.53 -25.90 -3.48
N LEU A 237 44.81 -24.66 -3.07
CA LEU A 237 45.81 -23.80 -3.69
C LEU A 237 47.20 -24.44 -3.67
N PHE A 238 47.65 -24.95 -2.51
CA PHE A 238 48.98 -25.55 -2.42
C PHE A 238 49.09 -26.87 -3.16
N GLN A 239 48.02 -27.67 -3.21
CA GLN A 239 47.95 -28.86 -4.07
C GLN A 239 48.10 -28.49 -5.55
N ILE A 240 47.37 -27.46 -6.02
CA ILE A 240 47.48 -26.98 -7.41
C ILE A 240 48.88 -26.43 -7.67
N HIS A 241 49.43 -25.64 -6.75
CA HIS A 241 50.74 -25.02 -6.90
C HIS A 241 51.88 -26.05 -7.02
N THR A 242 51.81 -27.12 -6.23
CA THR A 242 52.85 -28.16 -6.19
C THR A 242 52.70 -29.24 -7.25
N GLN A 243 51.47 -29.63 -7.62
CA GLN A 243 51.21 -30.81 -8.45
C GLN A 243 50.77 -30.52 -9.89
N LYS A 244 50.33 -29.29 -10.20
CA LYS A 244 49.75 -28.96 -11.51
C LYS A 244 50.66 -28.04 -12.33
N GLU A 245 50.52 -28.13 -13.65
CA GLU A 245 51.23 -27.30 -14.64
C GLU A 245 51.04 -25.79 -14.43
N THR A 246 51.86 -24.99 -15.11
CA THR A 246 51.84 -23.52 -15.05
C THR A 246 50.46 -22.93 -15.34
N GLY A 247 50.14 -21.81 -14.72
CA GLY A 247 48.84 -21.15 -14.88
C GLY A 247 48.39 -20.53 -13.58
N ASP A 248 47.71 -19.39 -13.69
CA ASP A 248 47.34 -18.61 -12.53
C ASP A 248 46.05 -19.14 -11.89
N ILE A 249 45.92 -18.86 -10.60
CA ILE A 249 44.82 -19.31 -9.75
C ILE A 249 43.90 -18.13 -9.47
N LEU A 250 42.58 -18.36 -9.56
CA LEU A 250 41.54 -17.44 -9.11
C LEU A 250 40.70 -18.12 -8.03
N ILE A 251 40.69 -17.55 -6.83
CA ILE A 251 39.90 -18.03 -5.68
C ILE A 251 38.72 -17.10 -5.46
N PHE A 252 37.51 -17.66 -5.36
CA PHE A 252 36.32 -16.91 -4.99
C PHE A 252 36.01 -17.04 -3.51
N LEU A 253 36.03 -15.93 -2.77
CA LEU A 253 35.65 -15.82 -1.35
C LEU A 253 34.53 -14.79 -1.14
N SER A 254 33.97 -14.74 0.08
CA SER A 254 32.76 -13.96 0.36
C SER A 254 33.03 -12.49 0.67
N GLY A 255 34.20 -12.15 1.24
CA GLY A 255 34.50 -10.79 1.68
C GLY A 255 35.95 -10.52 2.07
N GLN A 256 36.22 -9.27 2.46
CA GLN A 256 37.56 -8.75 2.75
C GLN A 256 38.31 -9.54 3.85
N GLU A 257 37.66 -9.77 4.99
CA GLU A 257 38.31 -10.43 6.15
C GLU A 257 38.84 -11.82 5.79
N GLU A 258 38.05 -12.62 5.08
CA GLU A 258 38.45 -13.95 4.59
C GLU A 258 39.60 -13.84 3.58
N ILE A 259 39.57 -12.83 2.69
CA ILE A 259 40.59 -12.62 1.66
C ILE A 259 41.94 -12.25 2.30
N GLU A 260 41.94 -11.31 3.24
CA GLU A 260 43.16 -10.86 3.93
C GLU A 260 43.72 -11.95 4.84
N SER A 261 42.84 -12.70 5.52
CA SER A 261 43.24 -13.87 6.30
C SER A 261 43.91 -14.93 5.42
N LEU A 262 43.30 -15.27 4.27
CA LEU A 262 43.87 -16.25 3.35
C LEU A 262 45.17 -15.75 2.71
N GLU A 263 45.27 -14.47 2.35
CA GLU A 263 46.50 -13.85 1.85
C GLU A 263 47.64 -13.98 2.86
N HIS A 264 47.38 -13.70 4.15
CA HIS A 264 48.38 -13.85 5.21
C HIS A 264 48.84 -15.31 5.33
N SER A 265 47.90 -16.25 5.37
CA SER A 265 48.23 -17.69 5.45
C SER A 265 49.03 -18.15 4.23
N ILE A 266 48.64 -17.76 3.01
CA ILE A 266 49.40 -18.13 1.80
C ILE A 266 50.83 -17.60 1.89
N ASN A 267 51.03 -16.34 2.27
CA ASN A 267 52.38 -15.77 2.38
C ASN A 267 53.23 -16.49 3.45
N LEU A 268 52.64 -16.83 4.59
CA LEU A 268 53.30 -17.58 5.66
C LEU A 268 53.76 -18.96 5.18
N TYR A 269 52.87 -19.74 4.57
CA TYR A 269 53.21 -21.09 4.07
C TYR A 269 54.11 -21.04 2.82
N ALA A 270 53.96 -20.02 1.96
CA ALA A 270 54.80 -19.85 0.79
C ALA A 270 56.28 -19.62 1.16
N SER A 271 56.56 -18.95 2.29
CA SER A 271 57.94 -18.80 2.80
C SER A 271 58.61 -20.11 3.25
N GLN A 272 57.81 -21.16 3.47
CA GLN A 272 58.29 -22.48 3.89
C GLN A 272 58.50 -23.44 2.72
N LEU A 273 58.15 -23.03 1.49
CA LEU A 273 58.35 -23.84 0.29
C LEU A 273 59.85 -23.94 -0.05
N SER A 274 60.23 -25.05 -0.69
CA SER A 274 61.60 -25.25 -1.17
C SER A 274 62.02 -24.10 -2.10
N PRO A 275 63.26 -23.59 -2.01
CA PRO A 275 63.78 -22.53 -2.89
C PRO A 275 63.70 -22.85 -4.39
N THR A 276 63.56 -24.13 -4.75
CA THR A 276 63.40 -24.61 -6.13
C THR A 276 61.98 -24.49 -6.66
N SER A 277 60.98 -24.22 -5.82
CA SER A 277 59.58 -24.08 -6.22
C SER A 277 59.31 -22.68 -6.79
N PRO A 278 58.40 -22.52 -7.76
CA PRO A 278 57.98 -21.21 -8.24
C PRO A 278 57.43 -20.35 -7.09
N SER A 279 57.72 -19.05 -7.12
CA SER A 279 57.16 -18.12 -6.12
C SER A 279 55.64 -17.95 -6.30
N ILE A 280 54.93 -17.56 -5.24
CA ILE A 280 53.50 -17.23 -5.31
C ILE A 280 53.34 -15.72 -5.18
N LEU A 281 52.70 -15.10 -6.18
CA LEU A 281 52.30 -13.69 -6.13
C LEU A 281 50.82 -13.60 -5.77
N VAL A 282 50.53 -13.24 -4.52
CA VAL A 282 49.14 -13.05 -4.06
C VAL A 282 48.62 -11.68 -4.48
N CYS A 283 47.39 -11.63 -4.99
CA CYS A 283 46.73 -10.41 -5.46
C CYS A 283 45.29 -10.38 -4.92
N PRO A 284 45.02 -9.70 -3.80
CA PRO A 284 43.66 -9.55 -3.29
C PRO A 284 42.82 -8.65 -4.23
N MET A 285 41.52 -8.96 -4.35
CA MET A 285 40.60 -8.22 -5.20
C MET A 285 39.18 -8.13 -4.58
N TYR A 286 38.92 -7.04 -3.86
CA TYR A 286 37.60 -6.70 -3.30
C TYR A 286 37.30 -5.20 -3.47
N ALA A 287 36.03 -4.82 -3.29
CA ALA A 287 35.52 -3.50 -3.68
C ALA A 287 36.24 -2.30 -3.03
N ALA A 288 36.65 -2.41 -1.77
CA ALA A 288 37.30 -1.34 -1.01
C ALA A 288 38.78 -1.08 -1.41
N LEU A 289 39.41 -1.95 -2.23
CA LEU A 289 40.80 -1.75 -2.65
C LEU A 289 41.00 -0.51 -3.54
N SER A 290 42.20 0.07 -3.49
CA SER A 290 42.60 1.15 -4.40
C SER A 290 42.65 0.67 -5.86
N PRO A 291 42.40 1.53 -6.87
CA PRO A 291 42.44 1.13 -8.27
C PRO A 291 43.85 0.66 -8.68
N HIS A 292 44.89 1.25 -8.07
CA HIS A 292 46.27 0.81 -8.25
C HIS A 292 46.46 -0.63 -7.74
N GLN A 293 45.98 -0.98 -6.55
CA GLN A 293 46.06 -2.36 -6.05
C GLN A 293 45.23 -3.33 -6.89
N GLN A 294 44.00 -2.96 -7.29
CA GLN A 294 43.20 -3.78 -8.19
C GLN A 294 43.90 -4.00 -9.55
N SER A 295 44.63 -2.99 -10.04
CA SER A 295 45.39 -3.09 -11.30
C SER A 295 46.47 -4.16 -11.28
N LEU A 296 46.99 -4.54 -10.10
CA LEU A 296 48.03 -5.55 -9.95
C LEU A 296 47.58 -6.91 -10.46
N ALA A 297 46.30 -7.27 -10.23
CA ALA A 297 45.75 -8.54 -10.70
C ALA A 297 45.81 -8.69 -12.24
N PHE A 298 45.77 -7.58 -12.97
CA PHE A 298 45.78 -7.55 -14.44
C PHE A 298 47.17 -7.60 -15.05
N ARG A 299 48.23 -7.40 -14.25
CA ARG A 299 49.60 -7.45 -14.76
C ARG A 299 49.96 -8.88 -15.19
N PRO A 300 50.78 -9.04 -16.24
CA PRO A 300 51.33 -10.34 -16.61
C PRO A 300 52.10 -10.95 -15.45
N THR A 301 52.01 -12.27 -15.32
CA THR A 301 52.69 -13.00 -14.24
C THR A 301 54.20 -13.01 -14.50
N PRO A 302 55.03 -12.65 -13.50
CA PRO A 302 56.49 -12.69 -13.64
C PRO A 302 57.02 -14.12 -13.94
N PRO A 303 58.20 -14.25 -14.57
CA PRO A 303 58.84 -15.55 -14.78
C PRO A 303 59.10 -16.28 -13.45
N ASN A 304 58.95 -17.61 -13.45
CA ASN A 304 59.10 -18.46 -12.26
C ASN A 304 58.20 -18.07 -11.06
N THR A 305 57.03 -17.51 -11.37
CA THR A 305 56.01 -17.13 -10.38
C THR A 305 54.66 -17.67 -10.82
N ARG A 306 53.80 -18.03 -9.86
CA ARG A 306 52.38 -18.28 -10.08
C ARG A 306 51.58 -17.18 -9.42
N LYS A 307 50.71 -16.50 -10.17
CA LYS A 307 49.83 -15.47 -9.60
C LYS A 307 48.60 -16.15 -9.00
N CYS A 308 48.27 -15.77 -7.77
CA CYS A 308 47.06 -16.18 -7.09
C CYS A 308 46.20 -14.93 -6.84
N VAL A 309 45.11 -14.81 -7.58
CA VAL A 309 44.11 -13.76 -7.35
C VAL A 309 43.05 -14.29 -6.39
N ILE A 310 42.83 -13.59 -5.27
CA ILE A 310 41.79 -13.92 -4.30
C ILE A 310 40.73 -12.83 -4.39
N ALA A 311 39.53 -13.18 -4.86
CA ALA A 311 38.52 -12.20 -5.25
C ALA A 311 37.14 -12.49 -4.68
N THR A 312 36.32 -11.44 -4.55
CA THR A 312 34.87 -11.59 -4.41
C THR A 312 34.21 -11.82 -5.79
N ASN A 313 32.88 -11.75 -5.86
CA ASN A 313 32.11 -11.75 -7.11
C ASN A 313 32.49 -10.62 -8.10
N ILE A 314 33.39 -9.70 -7.73
CA ILE A 314 33.95 -8.70 -8.65
C ILE A 314 34.62 -9.33 -9.88
N ALA A 315 35.23 -10.52 -9.74
CA ALA A 315 35.90 -11.22 -10.83
C ALA A 315 34.95 -12.11 -11.69
N GLU A 316 33.65 -12.19 -11.35
CA GLU A 316 32.72 -13.20 -11.88
C GLU A 316 32.23 -12.98 -13.31
N THR A 317 31.98 -11.74 -13.74
CA THR A 317 31.28 -11.40 -15.01
C THR A 317 32.03 -10.36 -15.82
N SER A 318 32.31 -9.18 -15.28
CA SER A 318 32.71 -8.01 -16.09
C SER A 318 34.22 -7.82 -16.33
N ILE A 319 35.09 -8.60 -15.68
CA ILE A 319 36.53 -8.35 -15.64
C ILE A 319 37.34 -9.52 -16.21
N THR A 320 38.28 -9.29 -17.11
CA THR A 320 39.20 -10.33 -17.60
C THR A 320 40.55 -10.24 -16.95
N ILE A 321 40.91 -11.27 -16.18
CA ILE A 321 42.25 -11.44 -15.62
C ILE A 321 43.01 -12.39 -16.55
N PRO A 322 44.12 -11.94 -17.16
CA PRO A 322 44.93 -12.80 -18.03
C PRO A 322 45.68 -13.86 -17.23
N GLY A 323 45.89 -15.03 -17.83
CA GLY A 323 46.68 -16.13 -17.28
C GLY A 323 45.93 -17.14 -16.40
N ILE A 324 44.64 -16.91 -16.07
CA ILE A 324 43.86 -17.80 -15.21
C ILE A 324 43.60 -19.15 -15.90
N ARG A 325 44.13 -20.24 -15.32
CA ARG A 325 43.83 -21.63 -15.71
C ARG A 325 43.12 -22.43 -14.61
N TYR A 326 43.25 -22.02 -13.36
CA TYR A 326 42.69 -22.72 -12.21
C TYR A 326 41.71 -21.82 -11.46
N VAL A 327 40.52 -22.32 -11.18
CA VAL A 327 39.51 -21.64 -10.36
C VAL A 327 39.23 -22.47 -9.12
N ILE A 328 39.22 -21.83 -7.95
CA ILE A 328 38.75 -22.40 -6.68
C ILE A 328 37.48 -21.66 -6.29
N ASP A 329 36.36 -22.37 -6.19
CA ASP A 329 35.04 -21.80 -5.95
C ASP A 329 34.49 -22.26 -4.60
N SER A 330 34.37 -21.32 -3.65
CA SER A 330 33.76 -21.56 -2.34
C SER A 330 32.24 -21.83 -2.40
N GLY A 331 31.58 -21.49 -3.53
CA GLY A 331 30.14 -21.70 -3.68
C GLY A 331 29.27 -20.70 -2.91
N VAL A 332 29.86 -19.66 -2.31
CA VAL A 332 29.13 -18.63 -1.57
C VAL A 332 29.43 -17.22 -2.09
N SER A 333 28.54 -16.28 -1.76
CA SER A 333 28.73 -14.85 -1.95
C SER A 333 27.98 -14.07 -0.88
N LYS A 334 28.50 -12.91 -0.50
CA LYS A 334 27.81 -11.96 0.38
C LYS A 334 26.84 -11.12 -0.46
N GLU A 335 25.55 -11.20 -0.16
CA GLU A 335 24.48 -10.49 -0.88
C GLU A 335 23.79 -9.46 0.05
N LYS A 336 23.41 -8.32 -0.52
CA LYS A 336 22.56 -7.34 0.17
C LYS A 336 21.12 -7.85 0.23
N SER A 337 20.54 -7.86 1.42
CA SER A 337 19.17 -8.28 1.70
C SER A 337 18.49 -7.23 2.57
N TYR A 338 17.26 -6.87 2.22
CA TYR A 338 16.41 -5.98 2.99
C TYR A 338 15.35 -6.82 3.69
N GLN A 339 15.42 -6.83 5.02
CA GLN A 339 14.50 -7.55 5.87
C GLN A 339 13.48 -6.56 6.43
N VAL A 340 12.20 -6.75 6.12
CA VAL A 340 11.11 -5.99 6.72
C VAL A 340 10.60 -6.78 7.92
N PRO A 341 10.81 -6.33 9.16
CA PRO A 341 10.27 -7.02 10.33
C PRO A 341 8.76 -6.82 10.40
N ALA A 342 8.05 -7.77 11.03
CA ALA A 342 6.59 -7.67 11.25
C ALA A 342 6.17 -6.43 12.06
N LYS A 343 7.11 -5.87 12.85
CA LYS A 343 6.95 -4.62 13.61
C LYS A 343 8.22 -3.79 13.47
N GLY A 344 8.16 -2.67 12.76
CA GLY A 344 9.26 -1.73 12.58
C GLY A 344 9.63 -1.47 11.12
N PHE A 345 10.70 -0.71 10.91
CA PHE A 345 11.24 -0.41 9.59
C PHE A 345 12.19 -1.52 9.13
N GLY A 346 12.28 -1.71 7.81
CA GLY A 346 13.18 -2.71 7.27
C GLY A 346 14.64 -2.30 7.36
N ILE A 347 15.51 -3.30 7.47
CA ILE A 347 16.95 -3.14 7.67
C ILE A 347 17.69 -3.76 6.49
N ASP A 348 18.68 -3.03 5.97
CA ASP A 348 19.63 -3.54 4.99
C ASP A 348 20.68 -4.39 5.73
N THR A 349 20.74 -5.68 5.41
CA THR A 349 21.70 -6.64 5.96
C THR A 349 22.54 -7.25 4.83
N LEU A 350 23.80 -7.57 5.14
CA LEU A 350 24.68 -8.31 4.25
C LEU A 350 24.76 -9.75 4.74
N VAL A 351 24.22 -10.67 3.94
CA VAL A 351 24.12 -12.09 4.33
C VAL A 351 24.93 -12.94 3.36
N ILE A 352 25.73 -13.85 3.90
CA ILE A 352 26.42 -14.87 3.10
C ILE A 352 25.40 -15.91 2.67
N LYS A 353 25.28 -16.14 1.36
CA LYS A 353 24.36 -17.12 0.78
C LYS A 353 25.08 -17.99 -0.26
N PRO A 354 24.60 -19.22 -0.48
CA PRO A 354 25.03 -20.03 -1.62
C PRO A 354 24.76 -19.33 -2.94
N ILE A 355 25.67 -19.47 -3.90
CA ILE A 355 25.52 -18.91 -5.24
C ILE A 355 24.49 -19.67 -6.08
N SER A 356 24.05 -19.07 -7.18
CA SER A 356 23.23 -19.76 -8.18
C SER A 356 24.07 -20.66 -9.09
N LYS A 357 23.41 -21.60 -9.78
CA LYS A 357 24.03 -22.43 -10.83
C LYS A 357 24.61 -21.56 -11.95
N SER A 358 23.92 -20.48 -12.34
CA SER A 358 24.43 -19.53 -13.33
C SER A 358 25.73 -18.86 -12.88
N SER A 359 25.80 -18.44 -11.61
CA SER A 359 27.00 -17.83 -11.02
C SER A 359 28.17 -18.82 -10.99
N ALA A 360 27.93 -20.05 -10.51
CA ALA A 360 28.92 -21.11 -10.51
C ALA A 360 29.46 -21.42 -11.91
N GLN A 361 28.61 -21.39 -12.95
CA GLN A 361 29.03 -21.56 -14.34
C GLN A 361 29.90 -20.40 -14.83
N GLN A 362 29.58 -19.16 -14.45
CA GLN A 362 30.38 -17.99 -14.79
C GLN A 362 31.75 -17.99 -14.11
N ARG A 363 31.81 -18.42 -12.84
CA ARG A 363 33.06 -18.65 -12.10
C ARG A 363 33.91 -19.74 -12.76
N THR A 364 33.31 -20.90 -13.08
CA THR A 364 33.98 -21.97 -13.84
C THR A 364 34.49 -21.48 -15.19
N GLY A 365 33.71 -20.66 -15.90
CA GLY A 365 34.07 -20.11 -17.20
C GLY A 365 35.32 -19.21 -17.19
N ARG A 366 35.77 -18.73 -16.02
CA ARG A 366 37.01 -17.93 -15.88
C ARG A 366 38.26 -18.71 -16.25
N ALA A 367 38.29 -20.00 -15.94
CA ALA A 367 39.41 -20.89 -16.25
C ALA A 367 39.54 -21.22 -17.75
N GLY A 368 38.45 -21.09 -18.52
CA GLY A 368 38.37 -21.53 -19.92
C GLY A 368 38.55 -20.42 -20.96
N ARG A 369 39.07 -19.25 -20.55
CA ARG A 369 39.12 -18.05 -21.41
C ARG A 369 40.30 -18.03 -22.38
N GLU A 370 41.49 -18.43 -21.93
CA GLU A 370 42.71 -18.42 -22.76
C GLU A 370 43.14 -19.82 -23.22
N GLY A 371 42.69 -20.87 -22.52
CA GLY A 371 43.05 -22.26 -22.82
C GLY A 371 42.24 -23.23 -21.95
N PRO A 372 42.47 -24.55 -22.09
CA PRO A 372 41.85 -25.56 -21.23
C PRO A 372 42.17 -25.28 -19.75
N GLY A 373 41.16 -25.41 -18.90
CA GLY A 373 41.26 -25.02 -17.50
C GLY A 373 40.63 -26.03 -16.54
N TYR A 374 40.70 -25.69 -15.25
CA TYR A 374 40.19 -26.52 -14.16
C TYR A 374 39.42 -25.67 -13.15
N CYS A 375 38.33 -26.21 -12.62
CA CYS A 375 37.52 -25.59 -11.58
C CYS A 375 37.33 -26.56 -10.42
N PHE A 376 37.78 -26.18 -9.24
CA PHE A 376 37.65 -26.92 -8.00
C PHE A 376 36.56 -26.27 -7.15
N ARG A 377 35.43 -26.97 -7.00
CA ARG A 377 34.28 -26.52 -6.21
C ARG A 377 34.40 -27.10 -4.81
N LEU A 378 34.45 -26.24 -3.80
CA LEU A 378 34.61 -26.62 -2.39
C LEU A 378 33.29 -27.09 -1.76
N TYR A 379 32.42 -27.66 -2.57
CA TYR A 379 31.10 -28.14 -2.21
C TYR A 379 30.75 -29.37 -3.04
N THR A 380 29.87 -30.21 -2.51
CA THR A 380 29.50 -31.48 -3.14
C THR A 380 28.66 -31.26 -4.40
N GLU A 381 28.68 -32.26 -5.30
CA GLU A 381 27.82 -32.23 -6.48
C GLU A 381 26.33 -32.23 -6.09
N GLN A 382 25.96 -32.91 -5.01
CA GLN A 382 24.60 -32.89 -4.47
C GLN A 382 24.19 -31.47 -4.04
N ALA A 383 25.06 -30.74 -3.34
CA ALA A 383 24.81 -29.35 -2.97
C ALA A 383 24.61 -28.47 -4.21
N PHE A 384 25.46 -28.63 -5.23
CA PHE A 384 25.31 -27.92 -6.51
C PHE A 384 23.96 -28.19 -7.19
N ARG A 385 23.46 -29.43 -7.16
CA ARG A 385 22.15 -29.79 -7.72
C ARG A 385 21.00 -29.06 -6.99
N GLY A 386 21.15 -28.81 -5.69
CA GLY A 386 20.21 -28.04 -4.87
C GLY A 386 20.25 -26.52 -5.05
N PHE A 387 21.29 -25.97 -5.70
CA PHE A 387 21.39 -24.53 -5.94
C PHE A 387 20.28 -24.03 -6.89
N ARG A 388 19.85 -22.78 -6.70
CA ARG A 388 18.91 -22.11 -7.60
C ARG A 388 19.50 -21.97 -8.99
N SER A 389 18.67 -22.02 -10.03
CA SER A 389 19.12 -21.85 -11.43
C SER A 389 19.73 -20.48 -11.68
N SER A 390 19.01 -19.42 -11.28
CA SER A 390 19.42 -18.01 -11.36
C SER A 390 19.42 -17.36 -9.97
N SER A 391 20.14 -16.25 -9.83
CA SER A 391 20.05 -15.39 -8.65
C SER A 391 18.66 -14.76 -8.54
N ILE A 392 18.24 -14.44 -7.32
CA ILE A 392 17.04 -13.63 -7.08
C ILE A 392 17.36 -12.20 -7.54
N PRO A 393 16.49 -11.49 -8.27
CA PRO A 393 16.76 -10.13 -8.72
C PRO A 393 16.77 -9.14 -7.54
N GLU A 394 17.56 -8.06 -7.64
CA GLU A 394 17.68 -7.07 -6.56
C GLU A 394 16.34 -6.40 -6.20
N ILE A 395 15.43 -6.24 -7.18
CA ILE A 395 14.10 -5.67 -6.98
C ILE A 395 13.25 -6.43 -5.95
N GLN A 396 13.53 -7.72 -5.73
CA GLN A 396 12.83 -8.54 -4.73
C GLN A 396 13.55 -8.59 -3.39
N ARG A 397 14.85 -8.28 -3.32
CA ARG A 397 15.66 -8.45 -2.11
C ARG A 397 16.13 -7.16 -1.47
N CYS A 398 16.24 -6.04 -2.18
CA CYS A 398 16.82 -4.79 -1.65
C CYS A 398 15.77 -3.78 -1.15
N ASN A 399 16.23 -2.72 -0.48
CA ASN A 399 15.42 -1.56 -0.13
C ASN A 399 14.97 -0.82 -1.40
N LEU A 400 13.66 -0.55 -1.52
CA LEU A 400 13.05 0.05 -2.71
C LEU A 400 12.81 1.55 -2.58
N THR A 401 13.19 2.20 -1.47
CA THR A 401 12.87 3.61 -1.17
C THR A 401 13.27 4.56 -2.31
N SER A 402 14.52 4.53 -2.76
CA SER A 402 15.00 5.38 -3.86
C SER A 402 14.30 5.04 -5.19
N ALA A 403 14.07 3.75 -5.48
CA ALA A 403 13.41 3.30 -6.69
C ALA A 403 11.93 3.71 -6.75
N VAL A 404 11.21 3.61 -5.64
CA VAL A 404 9.81 4.02 -5.51
C VAL A 404 9.66 5.52 -5.70
N LEU A 405 10.57 6.33 -5.15
CA LEU A 405 10.56 7.77 -5.38
C LEU A 405 10.77 8.10 -6.87
N ASP A 406 11.78 7.51 -7.49
CA ASP A 406 12.08 7.74 -8.91
C ASP A 406 10.91 7.33 -9.82
N MET A 407 10.30 6.15 -9.57
CA MET A 407 9.11 5.71 -10.29
C MET A 407 7.93 6.66 -10.15
N LYS A 408 7.65 7.10 -8.91
CA LYS A 408 6.57 8.04 -8.63
C LYS A 408 6.82 9.39 -9.30
N CYS A 409 8.08 9.87 -9.34
CA CYS A 409 8.46 11.08 -10.08
C CYS A 409 8.22 10.93 -11.59
N LEU A 410 8.45 9.74 -12.16
CA LEU A 410 8.16 9.38 -13.56
C LEU A 410 6.66 9.17 -13.84
N GLY A 411 5.79 9.28 -12.83
CA GLY A 411 4.36 9.01 -12.96
C GLY A 411 4.02 7.52 -13.11
N GLN A 412 4.94 6.63 -12.73
CA GLN A 412 4.73 5.19 -12.73
C GLN A 412 4.24 4.72 -11.35
N ASN A 413 3.34 3.74 -11.34
CA ASN A 413 2.87 3.12 -10.11
C ASN A 413 3.72 1.86 -9.83
N PRO A 414 4.46 1.79 -8.70
CA PRO A 414 5.34 0.66 -8.39
C PRO A 414 4.60 -0.67 -8.21
N GLU A 415 3.31 -0.65 -7.87
CA GLU A 415 2.51 -1.89 -7.70
C GLU A 415 2.01 -2.47 -9.03
N THR A 416 1.83 -1.63 -10.05
CA THR A 416 1.19 -2.02 -11.32
C THR A 416 2.12 -1.92 -12.53
N ALA A 417 3.35 -1.44 -12.33
CA ALA A 417 4.34 -1.38 -13.40
C ALA A 417 4.71 -2.79 -13.87
N ASP A 418 4.94 -2.91 -15.18
CA ASP A 418 5.23 -4.16 -15.86
C ASP A 418 6.72 -4.50 -15.68
N PHE A 419 7.03 -5.18 -14.58
CA PHE A 419 8.36 -5.69 -14.28
C PHE A 419 8.56 -7.11 -14.78
N LEU A 420 9.82 -7.46 -15.05
CA LEU A 420 10.19 -8.86 -15.34
C LEU A 420 9.90 -9.77 -14.13
N ASP A 421 10.22 -9.28 -12.94
CA ASP A 421 9.84 -9.88 -11.66
C ASP A 421 9.26 -8.78 -10.75
N ALA A 422 8.06 -8.98 -10.24
CA ALA A 422 7.39 -7.98 -9.42
C ALA A 422 8.11 -7.78 -8.06
N PRO A 423 8.24 -6.53 -7.58
CA PRO A 423 8.72 -6.24 -6.22
C PRO A 423 7.78 -6.80 -5.15
N ASP A 424 8.35 -7.11 -3.99
CA ASP A 424 7.60 -7.55 -2.82
C ASP A 424 6.68 -6.43 -2.30
N PRO A 425 5.35 -6.63 -2.23
CA PRO A 425 4.40 -5.62 -1.75
C PRO A 425 4.73 -5.07 -0.36
N GLU A 426 5.28 -5.89 0.55
CA GLU A 426 5.67 -5.44 1.89
C GLU A 426 6.81 -4.42 1.82
N LYS A 427 7.77 -4.62 0.91
CA LYS A 427 8.91 -3.70 0.71
C LYS A 427 8.47 -2.41 0.02
N ILE A 428 7.49 -2.47 -0.88
CA ILE A 428 6.85 -1.27 -1.44
C ILE A 428 6.15 -0.50 -0.33
N GLY A 429 5.37 -1.17 0.51
CA GLY A 429 4.69 -0.58 1.67
C GLY A 429 5.67 0.13 2.61
N ALA A 430 6.74 -0.56 3.02
CA ALA A 430 7.80 0.01 3.87
C ALA A 430 8.45 1.25 3.22
N SER A 431 8.74 1.17 1.91
CA SER A 431 9.32 2.30 1.16
C SER A 431 8.38 3.50 1.09
N LEU A 432 7.07 3.28 0.93
CA LEU A 432 6.06 4.35 0.94
C LEU A 432 5.96 5.02 2.32
N VAL A 433 5.99 4.25 3.42
CA VAL A 433 6.03 4.81 4.79
C VAL A 433 7.28 5.67 4.97
N THR A 434 8.44 5.19 4.53
CA THR A 434 9.69 5.95 4.63
C THR A 434 9.64 7.24 3.83
N LEU A 435 9.17 7.20 2.57
CA LEU A 435 9.07 8.39 1.75
C LEU A 435 8.06 9.41 2.28
N PHE A 436 6.94 8.94 2.86
CA PHE A 436 6.01 9.83 3.54
C PHE A 436 6.67 10.49 4.77
N GLY A 437 7.37 9.72 5.60
CA GLY A 437 8.07 10.27 6.78
C GLY A 437 9.19 11.25 6.42
N LEU A 438 9.79 11.11 5.23
CA LEU A 438 10.73 12.08 4.66
C LEU A 438 10.02 13.31 4.04
N GLU A 439 8.69 13.39 4.11
CA GLU A 439 7.85 14.42 3.47
C GLU A 439 7.99 14.45 1.94
N ALA A 440 8.48 13.36 1.33
CA ALA A 440 8.60 13.20 -0.11
C ALA A 440 7.24 12.86 -0.76
N LEU A 441 6.31 12.31 0.02
CA LEU A 441 4.94 11.99 -0.40
C LEU A 441 3.93 12.71 0.50
N ASP A 442 2.77 13.05 -0.07
CA ASP A 442 1.64 13.61 0.67
C ASP A 442 0.71 12.52 1.26
N GLN A 443 -0.38 12.94 1.92
CA GLN A 443 -1.37 12.02 2.52
C GLN A 443 -2.11 11.13 1.51
N LYS A 444 -2.09 11.49 0.22
CA LYS A 444 -2.67 10.70 -0.87
C LYS A 444 -1.66 9.74 -1.48
N GLY A 445 -0.37 9.88 -1.13
CA GLY A 445 0.72 9.10 -1.69
C GLY A 445 1.26 9.67 -3.01
N ASP A 446 0.98 10.94 -3.30
CA ASP A 446 1.49 11.68 -4.45
C ASP A 446 2.81 12.39 -4.10
N VAL A 447 3.69 12.58 -5.08
CA VAL A 447 5.01 13.19 -4.86
C VAL A 447 4.88 14.68 -4.56
N THR A 448 5.43 15.11 -3.43
CA THR A 448 5.48 16.52 -3.02
C THR A 448 6.53 17.30 -3.84
N PRO A 449 6.49 18.64 -3.86
CA PRO A 449 7.58 19.44 -4.43
C PRO A 449 8.94 19.10 -3.81
N LEU A 450 8.97 18.84 -2.50
CA LEU A 450 10.16 18.39 -1.79
C LEU A 450 10.64 17.03 -2.31
N GLY A 451 9.74 16.04 -2.47
CA GLY A 451 10.07 14.73 -3.04
C GLY A 451 10.65 14.82 -4.46
N ARG A 452 10.12 15.71 -5.31
CA ARG A 452 10.70 15.98 -6.63
C ARG A 452 12.11 16.57 -6.52
N GLN A 453 12.32 17.54 -5.64
CA GLN A 453 13.66 18.10 -5.38
C GLN A 453 14.62 17.03 -4.88
N MET A 454 14.18 16.10 -4.02
CA MET A 454 15.01 15.00 -3.53
C MET A 454 15.48 14.10 -4.69
N SER A 455 14.59 13.73 -5.63
CA SER A 455 14.96 12.92 -6.81
C SER A 455 15.99 13.61 -7.73
N ASN A 456 16.06 14.94 -7.69
CA ASN A 456 17.06 15.71 -8.44
C ASN A 456 18.45 15.65 -7.83
N PHE A 457 18.64 15.13 -6.62
CA PHE A 457 19.98 14.90 -6.05
C PHE A 457 20.48 13.49 -6.39
N PRO A 458 21.77 13.31 -6.69
CA PRO A 458 22.36 11.99 -6.86
C PRO A 458 22.67 11.40 -5.47
N LEU A 459 21.66 11.32 -4.60
CA LEU A 459 21.74 10.90 -3.20
C LEU A 459 20.53 10.03 -2.88
N ASP A 460 20.64 9.18 -1.86
CA ASP A 460 19.47 8.45 -1.37
C ASP A 460 18.47 9.42 -0.69
N PRO A 461 17.17 9.09 -0.64
CA PRO A 461 16.16 9.99 -0.10
C PRO A 461 16.47 10.53 1.31
N PRO A 462 16.92 9.74 2.30
CA PRO A 462 17.34 10.27 3.61
C PRO A 462 18.41 11.37 3.52
N LEU A 463 19.47 11.13 2.73
CA LEU A 463 20.56 12.09 2.55
C LEU A 463 20.11 13.34 1.79
N SER A 464 19.26 13.16 0.78
CA SER A 464 18.67 14.27 0.02
C SER A 464 17.78 15.14 0.90
N ARG A 465 17.01 14.53 1.81
CA ARG A 465 16.16 15.24 2.77
C ARG A 465 16.98 16.03 3.79
N ALA A 466 18.09 15.47 4.27
CA ALA A 466 19.03 16.16 5.14
C ALA A 466 19.69 17.35 4.43
N LEU A 467 20.05 17.20 3.15
CA LEU A 467 20.59 18.31 2.35
C LEU A 467 19.57 19.43 2.17
N LEU A 468 18.33 19.11 1.82
CA LEU A 468 17.28 20.13 1.63
C LEU A 468 16.90 20.84 2.94
N ALA A 469 16.92 20.15 4.08
CA ALA A 469 16.75 20.76 5.40
C ALA A 469 17.81 21.81 5.74
N SER A 470 19.02 21.66 5.21
CA SER A 470 20.14 22.54 5.54
C SER A 470 19.90 23.99 5.10
N LYS A 471 19.02 24.19 4.11
CA LYS A 471 18.55 25.51 3.68
C LYS A 471 17.81 26.26 4.80
N SER A 472 16.90 25.59 5.51
CA SER A 472 16.12 26.22 6.59
C SER A 472 16.92 26.39 7.87
N HIS A 473 18.00 25.61 8.06
CA HIS A 473 18.85 25.67 9.24
C HIS A 473 20.13 26.48 9.05
N GLY A 474 20.43 26.93 7.84
CA GLY A 474 21.62 27.75 7.57
C GLY A 474 22.95 27.00 7.67
N CYS A 475 22.98 25.69 7.37
CA CYS A 475 24.16 24.82 7.51
C CYS A 475 24.50 24.06 6.21
N THR A 476 24.26 24.68 5.06
CA THR A 476 24.37 24.01 3.75
C THR A 476 25.81 23.59 3.44
N ALA A 477 26.80 24.42 3.76
CA ALA A 477 28.20 24.13 3.50
C ALA A 477 28.69 22.88 4.27
N GLU A 478 28.34 22.79 5.56
CA GLU A 478 28.71 21.70 6.46
C GLU A 478 28.02 20.39 6.06
N ILE A 479 26.72 20.45 5.77
CA ILE A 479 25.93 19.28 5.36
C ILE A 479 26.42 18.74 4.02
N VAL A 480 26.75 19.59 3.04
CA VAL A 480 27.35 19.12 1.79
C VAL A 480 28.66 18.37 2.03
N SER A 481 29.54 18.91 2.86
CA SER A 481 30.83 18.27 3.20
C SER A 481 30.63 16.92 3.90
N LEU A 482 29.74 16.86 4.90
CA LEU A 482 29.39 15.63 5.61
C LEU A 482 28.79 14.56 4.69
N LEU A 483 27.76 14.93 3.91
CA LEU A 483 27.10 13.99 3.00
C LEU A 483 28.05 13.50 1.90
N SER A 484 29.05 14.30 1.53
CA SER A 484 30.09 13.88 0.58
C SER A 484 31.00 12.80 1.15
N LEU A 485 31.37 12.91 2.44
CA LEU A 485 32.10 11.84 3.13
C LEU A 485 31.23 10.58 3.28
N LEU A 486 29.97 10.71 3.69
CA LEU A 486 29.05 9.58 3.85
C LEU A 486 28.74 8.87 2.51
N SER A 487 28.78 9.60 1.40
CA SER A 487 28.55 9.06 0.05
C SER A 487 29.82 8.50 -0.61
N SER A 488 30.98 8.59 0.04
CA SER A 488 32.25 8.11 -0.50
C SER A 488 32.33 6.59 -0.45
N SER A 489 33.11 6.00 -1.37
CA SER A 489 33.12 4.55 -1.61
C SER A 489 33.85 3.72 -0.54
N SER A 490 34.60 4.37 0.35
CA SER A 490 35.50 3.74 1.33
C SER A 490 35.42 4.48 2.67
N LYS A 491 35.73 3.80 3.77
CA LYS A 491 35.81 4.43 5.09
C LYS A 491 36.87 5.54 5.09
N LEU A 492 36.61 6.59 5.88
CA LEU A 492 37.55 7.69 6.10
C LEU A 492 38.75 7.25 6.95
N PHE A 493 38.49 6.55 8.05
CA PHE A 493 39.53 6.09 8.97
C PHE A 493 39.97 4.67 8.65
N PHE A 494 41.28 4.42 8.68
CA PHE A 494 41.85 3.08 8.54
C PHE A 494 41.81 2.34 9.87
N ASP A 495 41.03 1.26 9.95
CA ASP A 495 41.02 0.36 11.10
C ASP A 495 42.19 -0.65 10.94
N PRO A 496 43.19 -0.67 11.83
CA PRO A 496 44.28 -1.65 11.74
C PRO A 496 43.75 -3.08 11.99
N ALA A 497 44.31 -4.05 11.27
CA ALA A 497 43.80 -5.43 11.20
C ALA A 497 43.75 -6.18 12.55
N SER A 498 44.54 -5.75 13.53
CA SER A 498 44.53 -6.32 14.89
C SER A 498 44.27 -5.24 15.93
N ALA A 499 43.18 -5.41 16.69
CA ALA A 499 42.75 -4.51 17.76
C ALA A 499 43.78 -4.38 18.91
N ASN A 500 44.65 -5.39 19.09
CA ASN A 500 45.69 -5.41 20.13
C ASN A 500 47.08 -5.00 19.60
N SER A 501 47.16 -4.49 18.38
CA SER A 501 48.44 -4.06 17.79
C SER A 501 48.85 -2.67 18.26
N LYS A 502 50.16 -2.39 18.26
CA LYS A 502 50.70 -1.03 18.47
C LYS A 502 50.06 0.00 17.52
N ALA A 503 49.81 -0.42 16.27
CA ALA A 503 49.13 0.39 15.26
C ALA A 503 47.68 0.76 15.66
N ALA A 504 46.98 -0.09 16.42
CA ALA A 504 45.64 0.22 16.93
C ALA A 504 45.66 1.33 17.98
N ALA A 505 46.64 1.30 18.90
CA ALA A 505 46.82 2.35 19.89
C ALA A 505 47.21 3.69 19.21
N GLU A 506 48.16 3.67 18.28
CA GLU A 506 48.57 4.84 17.50
C GLU A 506 47.41 5.43 16.68
N SER A 507 46.59 4.58 16.06
CA SER A 507 45.38 5.01 15.34
C SER A 507 44.38 5.71 16.27
N LEU A 508 44.16 5.17 17.48
CA LEU A 508 43.21 5.77 18.42
C LEU A 508 43.69 7.15 18.90
N GLU A 509 44.98 7.28 19.22
CA GLU A 509 45.60 8.54 19.60
C GLU A 509 45.55 9.57 18.46
N ALA A 510 45.85 9.16 17.24
CA ALA A 510 45.75 10.02 16.07
C ALA A 510 44.31 10.51 15.82
N ARG A 511 43.32 9.64 15.99
CA ARG A 511 41.89 9.96 15.84
C ARG A 511 41.35 10.85 16.96
N ALA A 512 41.93 10.78 18.16
CA ALA A 512 41.53 11.59 19.30
C ALA A 512 41.61 13.11 18.99
N LYS A 513 42.52 13.52 18.11
CA LYS A 513 42.70 14.91 17.66
C LYS A 513 41.50 15.47 16.88
N PHE A 514 40.70 14.61 16.24
CA PHE A 514 39.53 15.03 15.47
C PHE A 514 38.22 14.87 16.24
N ARG A 515 38.26 14.23 17.42
CA ARG A 515 37.07 13.80 18.15
C ARG A 515 36.18 14.99 18.50
N HIS A 516 34.94 14.91 18.08
CA HIS A 516 33.90 15.86 18.45
C HIS A 516 33.06 15.30 19.60
N PRO A 517 32.76 16.06 20.68
CA PRO A 517 31.97 15.56 21.81
C PRO A 517 30.59 15.02 21.42
N SER A 518 29.97 15.68 20.44
CA SER A 518 28.61 15.40 19.98
C SER A 518 28.53 14.17 19.09
N GLY A 519 29.66 13.63 18.60
CA GLY A 519 29.72 12.29 18.00
C GLY A 519 30.51 12.17 16.69
N ASP A 520 30.27 11.09 15.97
CA ASP A 520 31.14 10.62 14.88
C ASP A 520 31.01 11.46 13.60
N HIS A 521 29.81 11.93 13.27
CA HIS A 521 29.59 12.75 12.08
C HIS A 521 30.45 14.02 12.13
N LEU A 522 30.41 14.74 13.26
CA LEU A 522 31.22 15.94 13.44
C LEU A 522 32.72 15.60 13.60
N THR A 523 33.06 14.42 14.13
CA THR A 523 34.45 13.93 14.12
C THR A 523 34.99 13.75 12.70
N MET A 524 34.19 13.19 11.79
CA MET A 524 34.54 13.07 10.36
C MET A 524 34.65 14.44 9.69
N PHE A 525 33.76 15.37 10.04
CA PHE A 525 33.81 16.75 9.53
C PHE A 525 35.10 17.47 9.95
N ASN A 526 35.49 17.35 11.22
CA ASN A 526 36.76 17.90 11.72
C ASN A 526 37.98 17.35 10.97
N ALA A 527 38.00 16.04 10.71
CA ALA A 527 39.09 15.42 9.94
C ALA A 527 39.16 15.95 8.50
N LEU A 528 38.02 16.20 7.86
CA LEU A 528 37.97 16.81 6.52
C LEU A 528 38.44 18.27 6.54
N ARG A 529 37.99 19.09 7.50
CA ARG A 529 38.46 20.49 7.64
C ARG A 529 39.96 20.56 7.83
N ALA A 530 40.51 19.72 8.72
CA ALA A 530 41.95 19.64 8.95
C ALA A 530 42.70 19.23 7.67
N TYR A 531 42.16 18.29 6.89
CA TYR A 531 42.75 17.92 5.60
C TYR A 531 42.73 19.08 4.59
N GLU A 532 41.61 19.80 4.48
CA GLU A 532 41.48 20.96 3.59
C GLU A 532 42.50 22.06 3.93
N GLU A 533 42.71 22.34 5.22
CA GLU A 533 43.75 23.29 5.70
C GLU A 533 45.16 22.82 5.33
N ILE A 534 45.48 21.54 5.58
CA ILE A 534 46.79 20.98 5.24
C ILE A 534 47.05 21.01 3.73
N THR A 535 46.05 20.76 2.89
CA THR A 535 46.22 20.84 1.43
C THR A 535 46.47 22.24 0.89
N GLN A 536 46.21 23.28 1.68
CA GLN A 536 46.56 24.67 1.33
C GLN A 536 47.99 25.03 1.70
N ILE A 537 48.56 24.37 2.72
CA ILE A 537 49.89 24.65 3.26
C ILE A 537 50.95 23.75 2.64
N GLU A 538 50.66 22.44 2.59
CA GLU A 538 51.59 21.40 2.16
C GLU A 538 51.41 21.07 0.68
N ASP A 539 52.49 20.57 0.06
CA ASP A 539 52.40 20.03 -1.29
C ASP A 539 51.66 18.66 -1.31
N LYS A 540 51.45 18.10 -2.51
CA LYS A 540 50.75 16.82 -2.66
C LYS A 540 51.40 15.67 -1.89
N ARG A 541 52.71 15.73 -1.65
CA ARG A 541 53.45 14.68 -0.94
C ARG A 541 53.25 14.85 0.57
N GLY A 542 53.38 16.08 1.08
CA GLY A 542 53.14 16.43 2.48
C GLY A 542 51.72 16.10 2.92
N ALA A 543 50.70 16.42 2.10
CA ALA A 543 49.31 16.07 2.39
C ALA A 543 49.09 14.55 2.49
N ARG A 544 49.71 13.75 1.62
CA ARG A 544 49.63 12.29 1.67
C ARG A 544 50.30 11.72 2.91
N GLU A 545 51.46 12.26 3.28
CA GLU A 545 52.20 11.85 4.48
C GLU A 545 51.45 12.22 5.75
N TRP A 546 50.78 13.38 5.78
CA TRP A 546 49.87 13.77 6.85
C TRP A 546 48.70 12.79 6.99
N CYS A 547 48.02 12.43 5.89
CA CYS A 547 46.96 11.42 5.93
C CYS A 547 47.45 10.08 6.50
N ASN A 548 48.63 9.61 6.09
CA ASN A 548 49.20 8.36 6.60
C ASN A 548 49.47 8.42 8.10
N ARG A 549 50.08 9.51 8.60
CA ARG A 549 50.34 9.72 10.03
C ARG A 549 49.06 9.76 10.87
N HIS A 550 47.96 10.22 10.28
CA HIS A 550 46.67 10.35 10.94
C HIS A 550 45.69 9.20 10.66
N PHE A 551 46.14 8.12 10.00
CA PHE A 551 45.33 6.96 9.63
C PHE A 551 44.07 7.34 8.82
N LEU A 552 44.19 8.35 7.96
CA LEU A 552 43.14 8.85 7.08
C LEU A 552 43.31 8.33 5.65
N ASN A 553 42.20 7.97 5.03
CA ASN A 553 42.16 7.56 3.63
C ASN A 553 42.09 8.78 2.71
N GLU A 554 43.26 9.18 2.18
CA GLU A 554 43.38 10.31 1.24
C GLU A 554 42.48 10.16 0.01
N ARG A 555 42.24 8.93 -0.47
CA ARG A 555 41.36 8.68 -1.61
C ARG A 555 39.92 9.04 -1.28
N THR A 556 39.44 8.65 -0.09
CA THR A 556 38.09 8.99 0.40
C THR A 556 37.93 10.50 0.49
N LEU A 557 38.93 11.22 1.01
CA LEU A 557 38.91 12.69 1.11
C LEU A 557 38.85 13.36 -0.27
N LYS A 558 39.66 12.89 -1.23
CA LYS A 558 39.62 13.39 -2.62
C LYS A 558 38.30 13.09 -3.32
N GLU A 559 37.74 11.89 -3.11
CA GLU A 559 36.43 11.50 -3.63
C GLU A 559 35.33 12.40 -3.04
N ALA A 560 35.33 12.61 -1.72
CA ALA A 560 34.42 13.52 -1.05
C ALA A 560 34.52 14.95 -1.61
N GLY A 561 35.73 15.47 -1.88
CA GLY A 561 35.90 16.77 -2.54
C GLY A 561 35.27 16.84 -3.94
N ASN A 562 35.30 15.74 -4.71
CA ASN A 562 34.64 15.66 -6.01
C ASN A 562 33.12 15.61 -5.87
N ILE A 563 32.61 14.80 -4.94
CA ILE A 563 31.17 14.70 -4.62
C ILE A 563 30.65 16.06 -4.17
N ALA A 564 31.36 16.74 -3.26
CA ALA A 564 30.99 18.05 -2.72
C ALA A 564 30.83 19.09 -3.84
N ARG A 565 31.75 19.13 -4.82
CA ARG A 565 31.62 20.03 -5.98
C ARG A 565 30.34 19.78 -6.78
N GLN A 566 29.97 18.51 -6.96
CA GLN A 566 28.75 18.17 -7.69
C GLN A 566 27.48 18.44 -6.89
N LEU A 567 27.49 18.16 -5.59
CA LEU A 567 26.37 18.49 -4.70
C LEU A 567 26.18 20.00 -4.64
N ARG A 568 27.26 20.79 -4.55
CA ARG A 568 27.22 22.26 -4.64
C ARG A 568 26.56 22.71 -5.96
N SER A 569 26.97 22.16 -7.09
CA SER A 569 26.35 22.45 -8.39
C SER A 569 24.88 22.02 -8.46
N ALA A 570 24.51 20.93 -7.78
CA ALA A 570 23.12 20.51 -7.68
C ALA A 570 22.29 21.46 -6.81
N CYS A 571 22.86 21.98 -5.71
CA CYS A 571 22.24 22.99 -4.86
C CYS A 571 21.97 24.29 -5.62
N ASP A 572 22.87 24.71 -6.51
CA ASP A 572 22.69 25.92 -7.33
C ASP A 572 21.43 25.86 -8.23
N ARG A 573 20.92 24.66 -8.53
CA ARG A 573 19.66 24.45 -9.28
C ARG A 573 18.41 24.50 -8.42
N VAL A 574 18.56 24.53 -7.09
CA VAL A 574 17.45 24.63 -6.15
C VAL A 574 17.25 26.10 -5.80
N GLU A 575 16.07 26.62 -6.11
CA GLU A 575 15.74 28.01 -5.87
C GLU A 575 15.93 28.40 -4.40
N GLY A 576 16.69 29.49 -4.16
CA GLY A 576 16.97 30.03 -2.84
C GLY A 576 17.86 29.17 -1.95
N MET A 577 18.55 28.15 -2.48
CA MET A 577 19.55 27.38 -1.74
C MET A 577 20.95 27.91 -2.02
N ASP A 578 21.53 28.65 -1.08
CA ASP A 578 22.92 29.11 -1.20
C ASP A 578 23.89 28.07 -0.62
N ARG A 579 24.71 27.50 -1.50
CA ARG A 579 25.72 26.49 -1.18
C ARG A 579 26.83 26.96 -0.23
N LYS A 580 26.99 28.27 -0.02
CA LYS A 580 28.03 28.86 0.84
C LYS A 580 27.57 29.16 2.26
N VAL A 581 26.26 29.08 2.53
CA VAL A 581 25.72 29.37 3.85
C VAL A 581 26.27 28.36 4.86
N SER A 582 26.91 28.89 5.89
CA SER A 582 27.60 28.17 6.96
C SER A 582 27.00 28.57 8.29
N CYS A 583 26.83 27.60 9.18
CA CYS A 583 26.35 27.83 10.55
C CYS A 583 27.48 28.16 11.54
N GLY A 584 28.73 28.25 11.07
CA GLY A 584 29.90 28.45 11.92
C GLY A 584 30.02 27.31 12.94
N ASP A 585 30.05 27.68 14.23
CA ASP A 585 30.16 26.73 15.35
C ASP A 585 28.80 26.25 15.88
N ASP A 586 27.67 26.66 15.27
CA ASP A 586 26.35 26.16 15.66
C ASP A 586 26.13 24.73 15.16
N GLU A 587 26.56 23.77 15.97
CA GLU A 587 26.33 22.35 15.72
C GLU A 587 24.85 21.96 15.69
N ASP A 588 23.95 22.68 16.38
CA ASP A 588 22.54 22.31 16.46
C ASP A 588 21.84 22.43 15.10
N ALA A 589 22.27 23.38 14.28
CA ALA A 589 21.80 23.53 12.91
C ALA A 589 22.11 22.27 12.08
N ILE A 590 23.33 21.73 12.20
CA ILE A 590 23.78 20.51 11.50
C ILE A 590 22.96 19.31 11.98
N LEU A 591 22.82 19.17 13.31
CA LEU A 591 22.09 18.06 13.94
C LEU A 591 20.63 18.01 13.51
N LYS A 592 19.91 19.15 13.55
CA LYS A 592 18.51 19.25 13.13
C LYS A 592 18.35 18.86 11.66
N SER A 593 19.29 19.27 10.82
CA SER A 593 19.28 18.94 9.39
C SER A 593 19.46 17.44 9.15
N LEU A 594 20.41 16.80 9.85
CA LEU A 594 20.63 15.36 9.74
C LEU A 594 19.45 14.55 10.29
N LEU A 595 18.86 14.96 11.42
CA LEU A 595 17.72 14.29 12.03
C LEU A 595 16.50 14.23 11.11
N LEU A 596 16.28 15.23 10.25
CA LEU A 596 15.21 15.19 9.24
C LEU A 596 15.42 14.14 8.16
N GLY A 597 16.67 13.82 7.83
CA GLY A 597 16.99 12.74 6.91
C GLY A 597 17.00 11.37 7.59
N PHE A 598 17.61 11.29 8.77
CA PHE A 598 17.88 10.05 9.50
C PHE A 598 16.88 9.79 10.63
N PHE A 599 15.66 10.32 10.55
CA PHE A 599 14.65 10.17 11.60
C PHE A 599 14.32 8.70 11.93
N GLN A 600 14.50 7.79 10.96
CA GLN A 600 14.27 6.34 11.14
C GLN A 600 15.42 5.68 11.91
N ASN A 601 16.60 6.26 11.79
CA ASN A 601 17.82 5.74 12.32
C ASN A 601 18.10 6.41 13.66
N THR A 602 17.18 6.25 14.60
CA THR A 602 17.31 6.81 15.94
C THR A 602 17.06 5.75 16.99
N ALA A 603 17.73 5.87 18.14
CA ALA A 603 17.55 4.99 19.28
C ALA A 603 17.59 5.76 20.60
N MET A 604 16.88 5.25 21.61
CA MET A 604 16.77 5.85 22.93
C MET A 604 17.19 4.84 24.00
N ILE A 605 17.87 5.31 25.03
CA ILE A 605 18.25 4.48 26.17
C ILE A 605 16.99 4.13 26.98
N GLN A 606 16.87 2.86 27.35
CA GLN A 606 15.80 2.35 28.20
C GLN A 606 16.24 2.34 29.67
N PRO A 607 15.30 2.21 30.63
CA PRO A 607 15.64 2.12 32.06
C PRO A 607 16.59 0.97 32.41
N ASP A 608 16.61 -0.11 31.61
CA ASP A 608 17.54 -1.24 31.73
C ASP A 608 18.97 -0.93 31.22
N GLY A 609 19.20 0.27 30.69
CA GLY A 609 20.48 0.72 30.15
C GLY A 609 20.77 0.27 28.71
N THR A 610 19.85 -0.44 28.06
CA THR A 610 19.95 -0.83 26.64
C THR A 610 19.41 0.27 25.73
N TYR A 611 19.98 0.44 24.53
CA TYR A 611 19.37 1.30 23.52
C TYR A 611 18.33 0.53 22.74
N ARG A 612 17.19 1.16 22.45
CA ARG A 612 16.17 0.63 21.54
C ARG A 612 15.82 1.65 20.49
N GLN A 613 15.57 1.19 19.26
CA GLN A 613 15.16 2.07 18.17
C GLN A 613 13.92 2.89 18.55
N THR A 614 13.84 4.15 18.16
CA THR A 614 12.69 5.03 18.50
C THR A 614 11.39 4.55 17.84
N LEU A 615 11.51 3.96 16.65
CA LEU A 615 10.38 3.52 15.84
C LEU A 615 10.33 1.99 15.66
N GLY A 616 11.08 1.26 16.49
CA GLY A 616 11.19 -0.19 16.47
C GLY A 616 11.30 -0.74 17.89
N GLN A 617 11.14 -2.05 18.05
CA GLN A 617 11.31 -2.71 19.36
C GLN A 617 12.70 -3.34 19.53
N LYS A 618 13.57 -3.21 18.53
CA LYS A 618 14.85 -3.91 18.50
C LYS A 618 15.89 -3.21 19.39
N ALA A 619 16.57 -4.00 20.20
CA ALA A 619 17.69 -3.55 21.00
C ALA A 619 18.94 -3.38 20.11
N VAL A 620 19.66 -2.29 20.33
CA VAL A 620 20.83 -1.89 19.56
C VAL A 620 21.97 -1.51 20.49
N LYS A 621 23.21 -1.59 20.01
CA LYS A 621 24.43 -1.25 20.74
C LYS A 621 25.31 -0.32 19.91
N ILE A 622 26.03 0.57 20.58
CA ILE A 622 27.02 1.45 19.96
C ILE A 622 28.21 0.63 19.46
N HIS A 623 28.68 0.85 18.23
CA HIS A 623 29.86 0.14 17.70
C HIS A 623 31.14 0.51 18.45
N PRO A 624 32.05 -0.46 18.73
CA PRO A 624 33.34 -0.17 19.39
C PRO A 624 34.22 0.85 18.66
N SER A 625 34.02 1.03 17.35
CA SER A 625 34.74 2.02 16.55
C SER A 625 34.20 3.44 16.68
N SER A 626 33.05 3.64 17.32
CA SER A 626 32.43 4.95 17.52
C SER A 626 33.15 5.71 18.64
N THR A 627 33.27 7.02 18.48
CA THR A 627 33.69 7.94 19.54
C THR A 627 32.69 8.00 20.71
N MET A 628 31.48 7.48 20.53
CA MET A 628 30.44 7.41 21.56
C MET A 628 30.45 6.08 22.33
N PHE A 629 31.32 5.14 21.96
CA PHE A 629 31.41 3.84 22.64
C PHE A 629 31.70 4.01 24.13
N GLY A 630 30.92 3.32 24.97
CA GLY A 630 30.99 3.41 26.43
C GLY A 630 30.28 4.62 27.05
N ARG A 631 29.78 5.58 26.26
CA ARG A 631 28.98 6.70 26.77
C ARG A 631 27.49 6.33 26.82
N LYS A 632 26.82 6.72 27.90
CA LYS A 632 25.36 6.61 28.05
C LYS A 632 24.73 7.98 27.83
N VAL A 633 24.07 8.15 26.69
CA VAL A 633 23.33 9.36 26.32
C VAL A 633 21.84 9.02 26.16
N PRO A 634 20.92 9.98 26.36
CA PRO A 634 19.48 9.68 26.34
C PRO A 634 18.97 9.17 24.99
N ALA A 635 19.51 9.72 23.89
CA ALA A 635 19.14 9.38 22.53
C ALA A 635 20.35 9.46 21.60
N ILE A 636 20.33 8.65 20.55
CA ILE A 636 21.34 8.61 19.50
C ILE A 636 20.67 8.60 18.13
N MET A 637 21.28 9.26 17.15
CA MET A 637 20.97 9.11 15.72
C MET A 637 22.12 8.36 15.05
N TYR A 638 21.82 7.47 14.10
CA TYR A 638 22.81 6.67 13.40
C TYR A 638 22.73 6.69 11.89
N SER A 639 23.84 6.41 11.21
CA SER A 639 23.87 6.32 9.74
C SER A 639 23.75 4.88 9.24
N GLU A 640 24.36 3.93 9.95
CA GLU A 640 24.44 2.53 9.56
C GLU A 640 24.07 1.61 10.73
N LEU A 641 23.34 0.55 10.40
CA LEU A 641 23.00 -0.54 11.32
C LEU A 641 23.64 -1.82 10.81
N LEU A 642 24.46 -2.45 11.65
CA LEU A 642 25.22 -3.65 11.30
C LEU A 642 24.70 -4.82 12.11
N GLN A 643 24.31 -5.89 11.44
CA GLN A 643 24.02 -7.15 12.10
C GLN A 643 25.33 -7.94 12.24
N PRO A 644 25.76 -8.29 13.47
CA PRO A 644 26.94 -9.13 13.64
C PRO A 644 26.70 -10.51 13.03
N ILE A 645 27.71 -11.05 12.36
CA ILE A 645 27.72 -12.40 11.80
C ILE A 645 27.99 -13.36 12.97
N SER A 646 27.04 -13.54 13.90
CA SER A 646 27.11 -14.63 14.87
C SER A 646 26.13 -15.73 14.47
N THR A 647 26.69 -16.80 13.91
CA THR A 647 26.15 -18.15 14.03
C THR A 647 25.91 -18.44 15.52
N ILE A 648 24.66 -18.75 15.89
CA ILE A 648 24.23 -19.77 16.87
C ILE A 648 22.99 -19.38 17.70
N ASN A 649 22.65 -18.10 17.94
CA ASN A 649 21.40 -17.77 18.65
C ASN A 649 20.68 -16.52 18.09
N PRO A 650 19.46 -16.67 17.53
CA PRO A 650 18.65 -15.53 17.06
C PRO A 650 18.28 -14.53 18.17
N SER A 651 18.30 -14.96 19.44
CA SER A 651 17.86 -14.18 20.60
C SER A 651 18.88 -13.17 21.14
N ASP A 652 20.17 -13.29 20.80
CA ASP A 652 21.25 -12.44 21.36
C ASP A 652 21.87 -11.45 20.35
N THR A 653 21.22 -11.24 19.20
CA THR A 653 21.72 -10.36 18.15
C THR A 653 21.45 -8.89 18.45
N ALA A 654 22.23 -8.30 19.36
CA ALA A 654 22.29 -6.85 19.47
C ALA A 654 22.94 -6.28 18.20
N GLU A 655 22.17 -5.53 17.42
CA GLU A 655 22.69 -4.87 16.21
C GLU A 655 23.57 -3.70 16.61
N ILE A 656 24.65 -3.54 15.87
CA ILE A 656 25.70 -2.58 16.19
C ILE A 656 25.56 -1.35 15.30
N ILE A 657 25.49 -0.18 15.92
CA ILE A 657 25.26 1.11 15.27
C ILE A 657 26.59 1.80 14.96
N ARG A 658 26.74 2.32 13.73
CA ARG A 658 27.85 3.23 13.37
C ARG A 658 27.38 4.66 13.08
N ASN A 659 28.18 5.58 13.61
CA ASN A 659 28.11 7.03 13.50
C ASN A 659 26.99 7.68 14.31
N GLU A 660 27.29 8.20 15.50
CA GLU A 660 26.29 8.69 16.46
C GLU A 660 26.26 10.21 16.65
N LEU A 661 25.12 10.75 17.09
CA LEU A 661 24.93 12.15 17.52
C LEU A 661 24.03 12.27 18.77
N ASP A 662 24.36 13.15 19.73
CA ASP A 662 23.66 13.40 21.02
C ASP A 662 22.84 14.73 20.98
N LYS A 663 21.55 14.73 21.43
CA LYS A 663 20.76 15.86 22.03
C LYS A 663 19.23 15.58 22.18
N LYS A 664 18.54 16.44 22.97
CA LYS A 664 17.22 16.33 23.69
C LYS A 664 15.92 15.91 22.94
N CYS A 665 14.97 15.37 23.73
CA CYS A 665 13.67 14.73 23.41
C CYS A 665 12.67 15.44 22.47
N ASP A 666 12.52 16.76 22.49
CA ASP A 666 11.35 17.41 21.86
C ASP A 666 11.26 17.23 20.34
N TYR A 667 12.42 17.09 19.70
CA TYR A 667 12.49 16.85 18.26
C TYR A 667 12.17 15.40 17.89
N PHE A 668 12.66 14.45 18.70
CA PHE A 668 12.38 13.02 18.55
C PHE A 668 10.90 12.71 18.78
N GLU A 669 10.26 13.40 19.74
CA GLU A 669 8.83 13.30 19.99
C GLU A 669 8.00 13.82 18.82
N ARG A 670 8.36 14.98 18.23
CA ARG A 670 7.70 15.49 17.03
C ARG A 670 7.87 14.57 15.83
N ALA A 671 9.10 14.10 15.57
CA ALA A 671 9.37 13.16 14.49
C ALA A 671 8.59 11.85 14.70
N ARG A 672 8.63 11.28 15.92
CA ARG A 672 7.85 10.09 16.27
C ARG A 672 6.36 10.28 16.02
N ASN A 673 5.78 11.40 16.45
CA ASN A 673 4.37 11.68 16.25
C ASN A 673 4.04 11.84 14.76
N LEU A 674 4.85 12.57 13.99
CA LEU A 674 4.72 12.67 12.53
C LEU A 674 4.74 11.31 11.84
N ILE A 675 5.54 10.36 12.32
CA ILE A 675 5.68 9.02 11.73
C ILE A 675 4.56 8.08 12.17
N VAL A 676 4.07 8.22 13.40
CA VAL A 676 2.87 7.52 13.85
C VAL A 676 1.67 8.02 13.05
N ASP A 677 1.53 9.33 12.89
CA ASP A 677 0.49 9.95 12.08
C ASP A 677 0.62 9.55 10.60
N ALA A 678 1.84 9.47 10.08
CA ALA A 678 2.16 8.94 8.75
C ALA A 678 1.73 7.49 8.57
N ALA A 679 2.15 6.62 9.50
CA ALA A 679 1.85 5.20 9.46
C ALA A 679 0.34 5.00 9.61
N VAL A 680 -0.33 5.78 10.45
CA VAL A 680 -1.79 5.78 10.58
C VAL A 680 -2.45 6.26 9.29
N ALA A 681 -2.00 7.36 8.68
CA ALA A 681 -2.55 7.89 7.43
C ALA A 681 -2.34 6.92 6.25
N LEU A 682 -1.15 6.34 6.11
CA LEU A 682 -0.85 5.36 5.08
C LEU A 682 -1.61 4.06 5.33
N THR A 683 -1.70 3.58 6.57
CA THR A 683 -2.51 2.40 6.92
C THR A 683 -3.97 2.68 6.66
N GLN A 684 -4.47 3.89 6.91
CA GLN A 684 -5.82 4.30 6.56
C GLN A 684 -6.01 4.39 5.04
N ALA A 685 -5.04 4.90 4.28
CA ALA A 685 -5.07 4.96 2.83
C ALA A 685 -5.01 3.54 2.21
N GLN A 686 -4.15 2.67 2.71
CA GLN A 686 -4.06 1.25 2.34
C GLN A 686 -5.32 0.50 2.76
N LEU A 687 -5.84 0.70 3.97
CA LEU A 687 -7.14 0.16 4.38
C LEU A 687 -8.24 0.70 3.49
N SER A 688 -8.21 1.96 3.07
CA SER A 688 -9.19 2.52 2.15
C SER A 688 -9.07 1.89 0.76
N SER A 689 -7.86 1.64 0.27
CA SER A 689 -7.54 1.00 -1.00
C SER A 689 -7.90 -0.49 -0.98
N ILE A 690 -7.56 -1.21 0.10
CA ILE A 690 -7.93 -2.60 0.36
C ILE A 690 -9.43 -2.71 0.58
N ARG A 691 -10.08 -1.76 1.29
CA ARG A 691 -11.54 -1.70 1.39
C ARG A 691 -12.14 -1.45 0.01
N THR A 692 -11.52 -0.63 -0.83
CA THR A 692 -11.96 -0.37 -2.21
C THR A 692 -11.81 -1.63 -3.06
N ARG A 693 -10.66 -2.30 -3.06
CA ARG A 693 -10.44 -3.61 -3.73
C ARG A 693 -11.33 -4.71 -3.16
N ARG A 694 -11.48 -4.80 -1.84
CA ARG A 694 -12.41 -5.74 -1.18
C ARG A 694 -13.84 -5.48 -1.63
N ASN A 695 -14.22 -4.21 -1.77
CA ASN A 695 -15.52 -3.83 -2.34
C ASN A 695 -15.60 -4.13 -3.84
N GLU A 696 -14.48 -4.25 -4.56
CA GLU A 696 -14.40 -4.79 -5.94
C GLU A 696 -14.58 -6.32 -5.98
N PHE A 697 -14.17 -7.04 -4.94
CA PHE A 697 -14.30 -8.51 -4.85
C PHE A 697 -15.48 -8.99 -3.98
N SER A 698 -16.27 -8.08 -3.41
CA SER A 698 -17.43 -8.45 -2.58
C SER A 698 -18.46 -9.25 -3.37
N PRO A 699 -19.15 -10.23 -2.75
CA PRO A 699 -20.22 -11.01 -3.40
C PRO A 699 -21.31 -10.15 -4.05
N SER A 700 -21.53 -8.94 -3.51
CA SER A 700 -22.46 -7.97 -4.05
C SER A 700 -22.11 -7.47 -5.47
N ASN A 701 -20.86 -7.60 -5.92
CA ASN A 701 -20.51 -7.29 -7.32
C ASN A 701 -20.98 -8.36 -8.31
N ARG A 702 -21.37 -9.55 -7.84
CA ARG A 702 -21.98 -10.59 -8.67
C ARG A 702 -23.50 -10.49 -8.72
N LEU A 703 -24.11 -9.68 -7.85
CA LEU A 703 -25.56 -9.50 -7.84
C LEU A 703 -25.95 -8.47 -8.92
N PRO A 704 -26.97 -8.73 -9.75
CA PRO A 704 -27.54 -7.74 -10.65
C PRO A 704 -28.05 -6.51 -9.89
N ASP A 705 -28.00 -5.34 -10.53
CA ASP A 705 -28.46 -4.09 -9.93
C ASP A 705 -29.94 -4.15 -9.50
N GLY A 706 -30.75 -4.94 -10.21
CA GLY A 706 -32.13 -5.22 -9.84
C GLY A 706 -32.29 -5.94 -8.49
N ILE A 707 -31.43 -6.92 -8.19
CA ILE A 707 -31.45 -7.64 -6.90
C ILE A 707 -30.99 -6.71 -5.78
N LEU A 708 -29.95 -5.92 -6.03
CA LEU A 708 -29.44 -4.95 -5.05
C LEU A 708 -30.48 -3.86 -4.73
N SER A 709 -31.18 -3.34 -5.76
CA SER A 709 -32.30 -2.40 -5.58
C SER A 709 -33.45 -3.01 -4.77
N HIS A 710 -33.76 -4.29 -4.99
CA HIS A 710 -34.78 -4.99 -4.22
C HIS A 710 -34.36 -5.18 -2.75
N ILE A 711 -33.12 -5.57 -2.49
CA ILE A 711 -32.56 -5.69 -1.13
C ILE A 711 -32.70 -4.35 -0.38
N PHE A 712 -32.42 -3.22 -1.04
CA PHE A 712 -32.59 -1.92 -0.41
C PHE A 712 -34.05 -1.60 -0.07
N THR A 713 -34.95 -1.93 -1.00
CA THR A 713 -36.38 -1.68 -0.82
C THR A 713 -36.90 -2.49 0.38
N VAL A 714 -36.49 -3.77 0.47
CA VAL A 714 -36.85 -4.65 1.59
C VAL A 714 -36.22 -4.16 2.90
N ALA A 715 -34.94 -3.81 2.94
CA ALA A 715 -34.29 -3.31 4.14
C ALA A 715 -34.94 -2.04 4.70
N ASN A 716 -35.51 -1.19 3.83
CA ASN A 716 -36.24 0.01 4.21
C ASN A 716 -37.67 -0.31 4.70
N ASP A 717 -38.36 -1.29 4.11
CA ASP A 717 -39.73 -1.67 4.48
C ASP A 717 -39.78 -2.62 5.72
N ASP A 718 -38.83 -3.54 5.90
CA ASP A 718 -38.77 -4.49 7.03
C ASP A 718 -38.39 -3.82 8.35
N TRP A 719 -37.54 -2.78 8.33
CA TRP A 719 -37.19 -2.04 9.55
C TRP A 719 -38.42 -1.38 10.19
N ALA A 720 -39.46 -1.08 9.41
CA ALA A 720 -40.72 -0.55 9.90
C ALA A 720 -41.66 -1.61 10.51
N THR A 721 -41.42 -2.90 10.26
CA THR A 721 -42.37 -3.98 10.55
C THR A 721 -41.94 -4.86 11.73
N ILE A 722 -40.63 -4.99 11.98
CA ILE A 722 -40.11 -6.01 12.91
C ILE A 722 -40.21 -5.64 14.40
N TRP A 723 -40.35 -4.35 14.78
CA TRP A 723 -40.24 -3.97 16.21
C TRP A 723 -41.28 -3.01 16.79
N GLY A 724 -42.38 -2.69 16.11
CA GLY A 724 -43.53 -1.96 16.70
C GLY A 724 -43.23 -0.67 17.48
N THR A 725 -42.01 -0.14 17.36
CA THR A 725 -41.47 0.97 18.17
C THR A 725 -40.76 1.94 17.23
N PRO A 726 -40.93 3.27 17.38
CA PRO A 726 -40.24 4.26 16.58
C PRO A 726 -38.88 4.44 17.21
N LYS A 727 -37.99 3.46 17.02
CA LYS A 727 -36.57 3.68 17.25
C LYS A 727 -36.02 4.42 16.03
N ARG A 728 -36.18 5.74 16.13
CA ARG A 728 -35.35 6.85 15.65
C ARG A 728 -34.45 6.53 14.44
N HIS A 729 -34.67 7.31 13.37
CA HIS A 729 -33.80 7.55 12.20
C HIS A 729 -34.26 6.93 10.86
N ARG A 730 -35.54 7.08 10.47
CA ARG A 730 -35.97 6.87 9.07
C ARG A 730 -35.18 7.76 8.09
N VAL A 731 -34.85 8.98 8.50
CA VAL A 731 -34.00 9.91 7.73
C VAL A 731 -32.58 9.37 7.52
N GLY A 732 -32.11 8.47 8.40
CA GLY A 732 -30.74 7.95 8.37
C GLY A 732 -30.52 6.80 7.39
N VAL A 733 -31.51 5.93 7.16
CA VAL A 733 -31.28 4.67 6.43
C VAL A 733 -30.87 4.89 4.96
N PRO A 734 -31.59 5.71 4.15
CA PRO A 734 -31.16 6.01 2.78
C PRO A 734 -29.82 6.74 2.71
N LEU A 735 -29.54 7.64 3.67
CA LEU A 735 -28.27 8.37 3.75
C LEU A 735 -27.09 7.46 4.12
N VAL A 736 -27.27 6.60 5.12
CA VAL A 736 -26.29 5.59 5.55
C VAL A 736 -26.00 4.63 4.39
N ILE A 737 -27.03 4.15 3.71
CA ILE A 737 -26.89 3.28 2.55
C ILE A 737 -26.18 4.01 1.39
N SER A 738 -26.48 5.29 1.12
CA SER A 738 -25.80 6.05 0.08
C SER A 738 -24.30 6.26 0.35
N SER A 739 -23.87 6.13 1.61
CA SER A 739 -22.45 6.30 1.99
C SER A 739 -21.59 5.05 1.78
N VAL A 740 -22.18 3.91 1.38
CA VAL A 740 -21.44 2.66 1.10
C VAL A 740 -20.78 2.66 -0.29
N SER A 741 -20.43 1.49 -0.86
CA SER A 741 -19.61 1.40 -2.08
C SER A 741 -20.23 2.14 -3.29
N LYS A 742 -19.39 2.49 -4.29
CA LYS A 742 -19.83 3.29 -5.47
C LYS A 742 -21.07 2.72 -6.16
N ARG A 743 -21.17 1.40 -6.30
CA ARG A 743 -22.31 0.71 -6.94
C ARG A 743 -23.58 0.79 -6.09
N TRP A 744 -23.46 0.55 -4.79
CA TRP A 744 -24.57 0.67 -3.83
C TRP A 744 -25.09 2.10 -3.76
N ARG A 745 -24.17 3.08 -3.76
CA ARG A 745 -24.50 4.50 -3.83
C ARG A 745 -25.23 4.87 -5.12
N ALA A 746 -24.76 4.39 -6.27
CA ALA A 746 -25.42 4.67 -7.55
C ALA A 746 -26.86 4.14 -7.57
N ILE A 747 -27.06 2.88 -7.16
CA ILE A 747 -28.40 2.26 -7.10
C ILE A 747 -29.28 2.97 -6.07
N ALA A 748 -28.75 3.27 -4.87
CA ALA A 748 -29.51 3.96 -3.83
C ALA A 748 -29.92 5.38 -4.25
N LEU A 749 -29.04 6.11 -4.94
CA LEU A 749 -29.32 7.45 -5.45
C LEU A 749 -30.30 7.46 -6.65
N ASP A 750 -30.40 6.35 -7.39
CA ASP A 750 -31.29 6.23 -8.54
C ASP A 750 -32.63 5.51 -8.23
N THR A 751 -32.73 4.81 -7.10
CA THR A 751 -33.96 4.11 -6.66
C THR A 751 -34.89 5.08 -5.91
N PRO A 752 -35.96 5.61 -6.53
CA PRO A 752 -36.72 6.74 -5.97
C PRO A 752 -37.57 6.33 -4.75
N ARG A 753 -37.99 5.05 -4.68
CA ARG A 753 -38.79 4.51 -3.56
C ARG A 753 -38.08 4.59 -2.21
N LEU A 754 -36.74 4.51 -2.18
CA LEU A 754 -35.97 4.64 -0.94
C LEU A 754 -36.07 6.04 -0.32
N TRP A 755 -36.29 7.05 -1.16
CA TRP A 755 -36.39 8.45 -0.75
C TRP A 755 -37.84 8.91 -0.55
N ALA A 756 -38.81 8.04 -0.79
CA ALA A 756 -40.23 8.36 -0.72
C ALA A 756 -40.84 8.16 0.68
N ALA A 757 -40.13 7.49 1.60
CA ALA A 757 -40.50 7.37 3.00
C ALA A 757 -39.71 8.38 3.84
N PHE A 758 -40.41 9.22 4.61
CA PHE A 758 -39.79 10.34 5.30
C PHE A 758 -40.40 10.57 6.69
N ASP A 759 -39.53 10.96 7.63
CA ASP A 759 -39.86 11.39 8.98
C ASP A 759 -39.52 12.89 9.08
N ALA A 760 -40.54 13.73 9.26
CA ALA A 760 -40.43 15.19 9.20
C ALA A 760 -39.89 15.86 10.46
N THR A 761 -39.32 15.08 11.38
CA THR A 761 -38.59 15.60 12.54
C THR A 761 -37.31 16.38 12.18
N SER A 762 -36.83 16.31 10.94
CA SER A 762 -35.64 17.07 10.47
C SER A 762 -35.92 17.83 9.17
N SER A 763 -36.13 19.15 9.27
CA SER A 763 -36.35 20.04 8.12
C SER A 763 -35.16 20.12 7.16
N ARG A 764 -33.93 19.81 7.63
CA ARG A 764 -32.67 19.97 6.89
C ARG A 764 -32.60 19.17 5.58
N TYR A 765 -33.27 18.02 5.48
CA TYR A 765 -33.12 17.11 4.33
C TYR A 765 -34.39 16.96 3.48
N VAL A 766 -35.47 17.68 3.82
CA VAL A 766 -36.78 17.58 3.15
C VAL A 766 -36.67 17.76 1.64
N HIS A 767 -36.02 18.83 1.18
CA HIS A 767 -35.85 19.11 -0.25
C HIS A 767 -35.07 18.01 -1.00
N THR A 768 -34.07 17.41 -0.35
CA THR A 768 -33.28 16.32 -0.93
C THR A 768 -34.13 15.06 -1.12
N PHE A 769 -34.92 14.70 -0.11
CA PHE A 769 -35.82 13.54 -0.20
C PHE A 769 -36.90 13.75 -1.27
N LEU A 770 -37.51 14.94 -1.31
CA LEU A 770 -38.49 15.30 -2.33
C LEU A 770 -37.90 15.22 -3.75
N ALA A 771 -36.73 15.82 -3.97
CA ALA A 771 -36.06 15.78 -5.28
C ALA A 771 -35.70 14.35 -5.71
N ARG A 772 -35.23 13.51 -4.78
CA ARG A 772 -34.78 12.13 -5.07
C ARG A 772 -35.91 11.12 -5.17
N SER A 773 -37.04 11.38 -4.52
CA SER A 773 -38.24 10.54 -4.60
C SER A 773 -38.90 10.56 -5.98
N LYS A 774 -38.55 11.50 -6.86
CA LYS A 774 -39.10 11.66 -8.22
C LYS A 774 -40.64 11.64 -8.18
N GLN A 775 -41.28 10.63 -8.78
CA GLN A 775 -42.75 10.44 -8.79
C GLN A 775 -43.22 9.30 -7.87
N ALA A 776 -42.36 8.80 -6.98
CA ALA A 776 -42.73 7.70 -6.09
C ALA A 776 -43.80 8.15 -5.07
N PRO A 777 -44.72 7.23 -4.67
CA PRO A 777 -45.71 7.51 -3.63
C PRO A 777 -45.06 7.80 -2.28
N LEU A 778 -45.48 8.88 -1.63
CA LEU A 778 -44.90 9.39 -0.41
C LEU A 778 -45.52 8.74 0.84
N LYS A 779 -44.66 8.27 1.74
CA LYS A 779 -45.01 7.80 3.09
C LYS A 779 -44.45 8.81 4.10
N ILE A 780 -45.31 9.66 4.66
CA ILE A 780 -44.93 10.78 5.53
C ILE A 780 -45.28 10.45 6.97
N GLU A 781 -44.33 10.64 7.87
CA GLU A 781 -44.49 10.51 9.31
C GLU A 781 -44.08 11.82 10.01
N LEU A 782 -44.97 12.38 10.81
CA LEU A 782 -44.78 13.61 11.57
C LEU A 782 -44.82 13.26 13.05
N VAL A 783 -43.70 13.44 13.74
CA VAL A 783 -43.60 13.19 15.19
C VAL A 783 -43.28 14.49 15.91
N LEU A 784 -44.32 15.17 16.39
CA LEU A 784 -44.24 16.44 17.11
C LEU A 784 -44.46 16.27 18.62
N ALA A 785 -44.80 15.05 19.02
CA ALA A 785 -44.91 14.59 20.40
C ALA A 785 -44.44 13.13 20.49
N PRO A 786 -43.94 12.67 21.64
CA PRO A 786 -43.83 11.24 21.88
C PRO A 786 -45.17 10.53 21.64
N PRO A 787 -45.17 9.30 21.09
CA PRO A 787 -46.37 8.47 21.02
C PRO A 787 -46.94 8.25 22.42
N VAL A 788 -48.26 8.11 22.53
CA VAL A 788 -49.01 8.03 23.80
C VAL A 788 -48.55 6.89 24.73
N TRP A 789 -47.87 5.87 24.19
CA TRP A 789 -47.35 4.71 24.93
C TRP A 789 -45.89 4.86 25.41
N SER A 790 -45.22 5.98 25.13
CA SER A 790 -43.85 6.26 25.57
C SER A 790 -43.80 6.66 27.04
N THR A 791 -43.22 5.82 27.90
CA THR A 791 -43.04 6.05 29.36
C THR A 791 -41.96 7.07 29.75
N TYR A 792 -41.27 7.68 28.78
CA TYR A 792 -40.19 8.64 29.01
C TYR A 792 -40.63 10.09 28.76
N ASP A 793 -41.46 10.67 29.65
CA ASP A 793 -41.84 12.09 29.59
C ASP A 793 -40.64 13.03 29.82
N HIS A 794 -39.72 12.67 30.73
CA HIS A 794 -38.62 13.55 31.17
C HIS A 794 -37.56 13.89 30.12
N PHE A 795 -37.42 13.10 29.05
CA PHE A 795 -36.37 13.32 28.04
C PHE A 795 -36.81 14.32 26.94
N TRP A 796 -38.11 14.43 26.66
CA TRP A 796 -38.63 15.30 25.61
C TRP A 796 -38.70 16.77 26.03
N ASP A 797 -38.75 17.05 27.33
CA ASP A 797 -38.73 18.42 27.85
C ASP A 797 -37.35 19.08 27.71
N HIS A 798 -36.25 18.32 27.64
CA HIS A 798 -34.90 18.84 27.38
C HIS A 798 -34.59 19.08 25.90
N PHE A 799 -35.43 18.59 24.98
CA PHE A 799 -35.26 18.68 23.52
C PHE A 799 -36.19 19.71 22.88
N GLN A 800 -36.47 20.80 23.61
CA GLN A 800 -37.23 21.95 23.14
C GLN A 800 -36.33 23.09 22.60
N PRO A 801 -35.78 22.98 21.37
CA PRO A 801 -35.52 24.17 20.58
C PRO A 801 -36.42 24.18 19.34
N SER A 802 -37.31 25.19 19.27
CA SER A 802 -38.01 25.66 18.07
C SER A 802 -38.59 24.58 17.14
N MET A 803 -39.48 23.72 17.64
CA MET A 803 -40.30 22.89 16.75
C MET A 803 -41.26 23.78 15.97
N ASP A 804 -40.98 23.93 14.68
CA ASP A 804 -41.88 24.45 13.65
C ASP A 804 -43.28 23.84 13.81
N THR A 805 -44.33 24.64 13.62
CA THR A 805 -45.72 24.12 13.59
C THR A 805 -45.85 23.00 12.54
N PRO A 806 -46.76 22.02 12.71
CA PRO A 806 -47.00 20.97 11.71
C PRO A 806 -47.23 21.54 10.30
N SER A 807 -47.92 22.68 10.22
CA SER A 807 -48.15 23.45 9.01
C SER A 807 -46.84 23.84 8.31
N SER A 808 -45.83 24.31 9.05
CA SER A 808 -44.51 24.68 8.50
C SER A 808 -43.64 23.49 8.10
N LEU A 809 -43.77 22.33 8.77
CA LEU A 809 -43.03 21.12 8.38
C LEU A 809 -43.66 20.41 7.17
N LEU A 810 -44.98 20.56 7.00
CA LEU A 810 -45.71 20.02 5.86
C LEU A 810 -45.70 20.93 4.63
N LEU A 811 -45.47 22.24 4.78
CA LEU A 811 -45.41 23.23 3.69
C LEU A 811 -44.63 22.73 2.45
N PRO A 812 -43.43 22.12 2.57
CA PRO A 812 -42.69 21.60 1.42
C PRO A 812 -43.35 20.39 0.73
N PHE A 813 -44.20 19.63 1.44
CA PHE A 813 -44.86 18.43 0.95
C PHE A 813 -46.24 18.71 0.34
N ILE A 814 -46.88 19.82 0.70
CA ILE A 814 -48.22 20.21 0.20
C ILE A 814 -48.29 20.26 -1.34
N PRO A 815 -47.30 20.82 -2.07
CA PRO A 815 -47.29 20.79 -3.54
C PRO A 815 -47.25 19.37 -4.15
N HIS A 816 -46.96 18.36 -3.34
CA HIS A 816 -46.88 16.95 -3.72
C HIS A 816 -47.97 16.09 -3.06
N ALA A 817 -49.05 16.72 -2.57
CA ALA A 817 -50.18 16.07 -1.90
C ALA A 817 -50.84 14.96 -2.74
N ASP A 818 -50.78 15.09 -4.07
CA ASP A 818 -51.24 14.09 -5.03
C ASP A 818 -50.48 12.76 -4.91
N ARG A 819 -49.25 12.77 -4.38
CA ARG A 819 -48.41 11.57 -4.23
C ARG A 819 -48.51 10.92 -2.86
N TRP A 820 -49.27 11.49 -1.92
CA TRP A 820 -49.30 10.99 -0.53
C TRP A 820 -50.08 9.67 -0.46
N GLN A 821 -49.39 8.60 -0.08
CA GLN A 821 -49.98 7.26 0.08
C GLN A 821 -50.22 6.92 1.55
N SER A 822 -49.30 7.32 2.43
CA SER A 822 -49.40 7.08 3.87
C SER A 822 -49.06 8.36 4.62
N LEU A 823 -49.90 8.74 5.58
CA LEU A 823 -49.69 9.89 6.46
C LEU A 823 -49.86 9.46 7.91
N ARG A 824 -48.84 9.70 8.73
CA ARG A 824 -48.89 9.48 10.19
C ARG A 824 -48.57 10.77 10.91
N ILE A 825 -49.39 11.15 11.88
CA ILE A 825 -49.26 12.40 12.63
C ILE A 825 -49.36 12.09 14.12
N HIS A 826 -48.30 12.42 14.86
CA HIS A 826 -48.26 12.40 16.31
C HIS A 826 -48.05 13.83 16.81
N THR A 827 -49.01 14.39 17.54
CA THR A 827 -48.98 15.80 17.97
C THR A 827 -49.37 15.98 19.43
N LYS A 828 -48.93 17.09 20.05
CA LYS A 828 -49.30 17.44 21.42
C LYS A 828 -50.70 18.06 21.51
N ARG A 829 -51.14 18.81 20.49
CA ARG A 829 -52.38 19.60 20.49
C ARG A 829 -53.26 19.24 19.30
N GLN A 830 -54.58 19.33 19.47
CA GLN A 830 -55.54 19.08 18.41
C GLN A 830 -55.55 20.18 17.34
N GLU A 831 -55.37 21.45 17.73
CA GLU A 831 -55.32 22.62 16.82
C GLU A 831 -54.29 22.48 15.69
N ASP A 832 -53.25 21.70 15.94
CA ASP A 832 -52.16 21.41 14.99
C ASP A 832 -52.64 20.58 13.78
N ILE A 833 -53.74 19.84 13.94
CA ILE A 833 -54.41 19.03 12.89
C ILE A 833 -55.47 19.88 12.17
N GLU A 834 -56.14 20.78 12.90
CA GLU A 834 -57.17 21.71 12.39
C GLU A 834 -56.61 22.67 11.35
N ARG A 835 -55.34 23.05 11.48
CA ARG A 835 -54.64 23.94 10.55
C ARG A 835 -54.21 23.25 9.24
N LEU A 836 -54.44 21.95 9.09
CA LEU A 836 -54.11 21.21 7.87
C LEU A 836 -55.26 21.28 6.87
N THR A 837 -54.96 21.57 5.60
CA THR A 837 -55.94 21.55 4.53
C THR A 837 -56.13 20.12 4.01
N TRP A 838 -57.30 19.53 4.23
CA TRP A 838 -57.62 18.13 3.91
C TRP A 838 -58.29 17.92 2.52
N SER A 839 -58.42 18.99 1.73
CA SER A 839 -59.32 19.05 0.57
C SER A 839 -58.84 18.31 -0.69
N SER A 840 -57.61 17.80 -0.77
CA SER A 840 -57.11 17.08 -1.96
C SER A 840 -56.02 16.04 -1.65
N LEU A 841 -56.43 14.84 -1.20
CA LEU A 841 -55.53 13.70 -0.93
C LEU A 841 -56.01 12.43 -1.67
N PRO A 842 -56.02 12.42 -3.01
CA PRO A 842 -56.73 11.39 -3.80
C PRO A 842 -56.10 9.98 -3.72
N HIS A 843 -54.81 9.89 -3.42
CA HIS A 843 -54.06 8.62 -3.35
C HIS A 843 -53.75 8.17 -1.92
N LEU A 844 -54.30 8.85 -0.90
CA LEU A 844 -54.04 8.49 0.48
C LEU A 844 -54.78 7.20 0.85
N GLU A 845 -54.02 6.17 1.17
CA GLU A 845 -54.52 4.85 1.54
C GLU A 845 -54.41 4.57 3.04
N THR A 846 -53.43 5.19 3.72
CA THR A 846 -53.20 4.98 5.16
C THR A 846 -53.13 6.31 5.90
N LEU A 847 -53.94 6.45 6.95
CA LEU A 847 -53.94 7.60 7.84
C LEU A 847 -53.83 7.17 9.30
N HIS A 848 -52.87 7.73 10.03
CA HIS A 848 -52.74 7.55 11.47
C HIS A 848 -52.64 8.93 12.14
N ILE A 849 -53.50 9.21 13.11
CA ILE A 849 -53.49 10.44 13.90
C ILE A 849 -53.47 10.08 15.38
N SER A 850 -52.56 10.69 16.15
CA SER A 850 -52.42 10.47 17.59
C SER A 850 -52.14 11.80 18.30
N VAL A 851 -52.95 12.11 19.33
CA VAL A 851 -52.89 13.39 20.06
C VAL A 851 -52.58 13.14 21.55
N LEU A 852 -51.51 13.75 22.08
CA LEU A 852 -51.08 13.51 23.46
C LEU A 852 -52.01 14.13 24.51
N LYS A 853 -52.32 15.43 24.41
CA LYS A 853 -53.26 16.13 25.30
C LYS A 853 -54.57 16.37 24.56
N ALA A 854 -55.57 15.52 24.80
CA ALA A 854 -56.93 15.82 24.38
C ALA A 854 -57.47 17.01 25.18
N SER A 855 -57.99 18.04 24.53
CA SER A 855 -58.85 19.01 25.18
C SER A 855 -60.08 18.27 25.74
N LEU A 856 -60.41 18.51 27.01
CA LEU A 856 -61.64 18.04 27.64
C LEU A 856 -62.84 18.75 26.99
N GLY A 857 -63.23 18.33 25.80
CA GLY A 857 -64.31 18.91 25.02
C GLY A 857 -64.33 18.35 23.61
N PHE A 858 -65.48 17.84 23.19
CA PHE A 858 -65.73 17.37 21.83
C PHE A 858 -65.73 18.56 20.86
N THR A 859 -64.58 18.94 20.31
CA THR A 859 -64.54 19.70 19.06
C THR A 859 -64.39 18.70 17.93
N ALA A 860 -65.54 18.19 17.46
CA ALA A 860 -65.58 17.44 16.21
C ALA A 860 -65.20 18.41 15.07
N ILE A 861 -64.10 18.12 14.37
CA ILE A 861 -63.82 18.84 13.12
C ILE A 861 -64.79 18.25 12.09
N HIS A 862 -65.87 18.97 11.83
CA HIS A 862 -66.98 18.50 10.99
C HIS A 862 -66.60 18.31 9.50
N ASP A 863 -65.47 18.89 9.06
CA ASP A 863 -65.13 18.99 7.63
C ASP A 863 -63.88 18.22 7.18
N VAL A 864 -63.28 17.37 8.04
CA VAL A 864 -62.12 16.55 7.62
C VAL A 864 -62.59 15.57 6.54
N PHE A 865 -62.07 15.73 5.32
CA PHE A 865 -62.44 14.98 4.11
C PHE A 865 -63.81 15.28 3.48
N ALA A 866 -64.43 16.43 3.80
CA ALA A 866 -65.70 16.86 3.21
C ALA A 866 -65.60 17.43 1.77
N GLY A 867 -64.41 17.40 1.15
CA GLY A 867 -64.18 17.90 -0.21
C GLY A 867 -64.71 16.98 -1.32
N GLU A 868 -64.78 17.49 -2.56
CA GLU A 868 -65.37 16.81 -3.74
C GLU A 868 -64.76 15.43 -4.08
N ARG A 869 -63.57 15.11 -3.56
CA ARG A 869 -62.89 13.82 -3.75
C ARG A 869 -62.38 13.28 -2.41
N PRO A 870 -63.13 12.41 -1.71
CA PRO A 870 -62.65 11.79 -0.47
C PRO A 870 -61.44 10.88 -0.72
N PRO A 871 -60.54 10.71 0.27
CA PRO A 871 -59.36 9.86 0.13
C PRO A 871 -59.76 8.37 0.02
N ARG A 872 -58.96 7.57 -0.70
CA ARG A 872 -59.16 6.13 -0.85
C ARG A 872 -58.58 5.34 0.33
N LEU A 873 -58.98 5.70 1.55
CA LEU A 873 -58.44 5.10 2.77
C LEU A 873 -58.78 3.61 2.86
N ARG A 874 -57.75 2.80 3.08
CA ARG A 874 -57.83 1.38 3.43
C ARG A 874 -57.50 1.15 4.90
N SER A 875 -56.62 1.98 5.48
CA SER A 875 -56.21 1.87 6.89
C SER A 875 -56.37 3.20 7.61
N LEU A 876 -57.15 3.22 8.68
CA LEU A 876 -57.39 4.39 9.52
C LEU A 876 -57.10 4.07 10.98
N THR A 877 -56.25 4.85 11.63
CA THR A 877 -55.97 4.76 13.07
C THR A 877 -56.10 6.12 13.72
N LEU A 878 -56.96 6.25 14.72
CA LEU A 878 -57.19 7.50 15.46
C LEU A 878 -57.00 7.26 16.96
N GLU A 879 -56.08 8.00 17.58
CA GLU A 879 -55.82 7.96 19.02
C GLU A 879 -56.08 9.34 19.63
N ARG A 880 -57.02 9.42 20.59
CA ARG A 880 -57.45 10.65 21.27
C ARG A 880 -57.88 11.77 20.31
N PHE A 881 -58.37 11.39 19.14
CA PHE A 881 -58.90 12.26 18.08
C PHE A 881 -60.13 11.58 17.47
N SER A 882 -61.24 12.30 17.32
CA SER A 882 -62.49 11.72 16.81
C SER A 882 -62.93 12.36 15.49
N LEU A 883 -63.44 11.52 14.59
CA LEU A 883 -64.18 11.94 13.41
C LEU A 883 -65.67 11.63 13.61
N PRO A 884 -66.58 12.42 13.00
CA PRO A 884 -67.99 12.03 12.93
C PRO A 884 -68.12 10.63 12.32
N LEU A 885 -68.90 9.74 12.93
CA LEU A 885 -69.11 8.37 12.42
C LEU A 885 -69.82 8.33 11.05
N THR A 886 -70.34 9.48 10.59
CA THR A 886 -70.88 9.71 9.25
C THR A 886 -69.80 10.10 8.22
N SER A 887 -68.54 10.24 8.61
CA SER A 887 -67.46 10.68 7.73
C SER A 887 -67.22 9.68 6.59
N PRO A 888 -66.96 10.15 5.36
CA PRO A 888 -66.62 9.29 4.24
C PRO A 888 -65.31 8.52 4.45
N ALA A 889 -64.47 8.92 5.43
CA ALA A 889 -63.22 8.24 5.77
C ALA A 889 -63.39 6.76 6.17
N PHE A 890 -64.60 6.35 6.56
CA PHE A 890 -64.89 4.98 7.00
C PHE A 890 -65.37 4.04 5.88
N LEU A 891 -65.68 4.55 4.67
CA LEU A 891 -66.45 3.83 3.63
C LEU A 891 -65.71 2.69 2.90
N SER A 892 -64.41 2.48 3.10
CA SER A 892 -63.62 1.48 2.33
C SER A 892 -62.45 0.85 3.11
N LEU A 893 -62.57 0.81 4.44
CA LEU A 893 -61.49 0.34 5.31
C LEU A 893 -61.32 -1.19 5.30
N THR A 894 -60.07 -1.63 5.29
CA THR A 894 -59.63 -3.00 5.63
C THR A 894 -58.98 -3.04 7.02
N SER A 895 -58.55 -1.91 7.57
CA SER A 895 -57.97 -1.80 8.91
C SER A 895 -58.49 -0.56 9.63
N LEU A 896 -59.08 -0.73 10.81
CA LEU A 896 -59.59 0.35 11.66
C LEU A 896 -59.03 0.25 13.07
N GLY A 897 -58.43 1.34 13.56
CA GLY A 897 -57.94 1.48 14.93
C GLY A 897 -58.52 2.72 15.59
N LEU A 898 -59.16 2.59 16.76
CA LEU A 898 -59.67 3.70 17.55
C LEU A 898 -59.17 3.56 18.98
N ALA A 899 -58.52 4.59 19.52
CA ALA A 899 -58.00 4.55 20.88
C ALA A 899 -58.26 5.84 21.69
N GLY A 900 -58.69 5.76 22.95
CA GLY A 900 -58.86 6.92 23.85
C GLY A 900 -59.91 7.93 23.38
N ILE A 901 -60.99 7.45 22.76
CA ILE A 901 -62.06 8.29 22.19
C ILE A 901 -63.36 8.09 22.98
N ARG A 902 -64.02 9.19 23.33
CA ARG A 902 -65.40 9.17 23.85
C ARG A 902 -66.33 9.57 22.71
N TYR A 903 -67.46 8.89 22.52
CA TYR A 903 -68.52 9.23 21.57
C TYR A 903 -69.82 9.63 22.32
N PRO A 904 -70.70 10.45 21.72
CA PRO A 904 -71.99 10.81 22.32
C PRO A 904 -72.91 9.61 22.54
N ALA A 905 -73.87 9.75 23.46
CA ALA A 905 -74.87 8.72 23.76
C ALA A 905 -75.66 8.29 22.51
N GLY A 906 -75.94 6.99 22.38
CA GLY A 906 -76.68 6.42 21.23
C GLY A 906 -75.87 6.26 19.93
N SER A 907 -74.60 6.69 19.89
CA SER A 907 -73.75 6.60 18.70
C SER A 907 -73.26 5.19 18.38
N ILE A 908 -73.51 4.20 19.24
CA ILE A 908 -73.04 2.81 19.04
C ILE A 908 -73.62 2.16 17.79
N HIS A 909 -74.88 2.46 17.43
CA HIS A 909 -75.48 1.99 16.18
C HIS A 909 -74.82 2.61 14.94
N GLN A 910 -74.38 3.86 15.03
CA GLN A 910 -73.63 4.52 13.96
C GLN A 910 -72.22 3.91 13.85
N PHE A 911 -71.60 3.55 14.97
CA PHE A 911 -70.32 2.85 14.98
C PHE A 911 -70.43 1.45 14.36
N LEU A 912 -71.48 0.71 14.68
CA LEU A 912 -71.72 -0.60 14.07
C LEU A 912 -71.86 -0.48 12.54
N ARG A 913 -72.52 0.56 12.03
CA ARG A 913 -72.65 0.80 10.59
C ARG A 913 -71.34 1.06 9.84
N ILE A 914 -70.28 1.52 10.53
CA ILE A 914 -68.96 1.70 9.90
C ILE A 914 -68.11 0.42 9.89
N LEU A 915 -68.55 -0.65 10.56
CA LEU A 915 -67.88 -1.94 10.52
C LEU A 915 -68.23 -2.69 9.23
N LEU A 916 -67.46 -2.44 8.18
CA LEU A 916 -67.72 -2.99 6.85
C LEU A 916 -67.23 -4.45 6.71
N PRO A 917 -67.89 -5.28 5.87
CA PRO A 917 -67.46 -6.67 5.62
C PRO A 917 -66.04 -6.82 5.03
N THR A 918 -65.46 -5.74 4.51
CA THR A 918 -64.09 -5.66 3.98
C THR A 918 -63.02 -5.59 5.07
N LEU A 919 -63.42 -5.41 6.33
CA LEU A 919 -62.50 -5.21 7.45
C LEU A 919 -61.75 -6.49 7.79
N GLU A 920 -60.42 -6.42 7.77
CA GLU A 920 -59.48 -7.49 8.11
C GLU A 920 -58.89 -7.31 9.51
N ARG A 921 -58.72 -6.06 9.96
CA ARG A 921 -58.17 -5.73 11.29
C ARG A 921 -59.00 -4.66 11.98
N LEU A 922 -59.33 -4.90 13.25
CA LEU A 922 -60.04 -3.96 14.12
C LEU A 922 -59.33 -3.83 15.47
N THR A 923 -59.01 -2.61 15.88
CA THR A 923 -58.38 -2.29 17.16
C THR A 923 -59.20 -1.24 17.90
N LEU A 924 -59.63 -1.53 19.12
CA LEU A 924 -60.43 -0.64 19.96
C LEU A 924 -59.76 -0.53 21.34
N GLY A 925 -59.27 0.66 21.71
CA GLY A 925 -58.59 0.92 22.98
C GLY A 925 -59.23 2.06 23.77
N ASP A 926 -59.63 1.92 25.03
CA ASP A 926 -60.22 3.02 25.84
C ASP A 926 -61.28 3.83 25.08
N VAL A 927 -62.16 3.15 24.33
CA VAL A 927 -63.28 3.77 23.61
C VAL A 927 -64.53 3.69 24.50
N ALA A 928 -65.29 4.78 24.61
CA ALA A 928 -66.57 4.74 25.32
C ALA A 928 -67.67 5.47 24.56
N PHE A 929 -68.91 5.01 24.73
CA PHE A 929 -70.10 5.63 24.17
C PHE A 929 -70.91 6.12 25.35
N SER A 930 -70.92 7.42 25.64
CA SER A 930 -71.52 7.97 26.86
C SER A 930 -72.91 7.36 27.15
N VAL A 931 -73.08 6.64 28.27
CA VAL A 931 -74.32 5.94 28.61
C VAL A 931 -75.11 6.74 29.66
N PRO A 932 -76.40 7.06 29.44
CA PRO A 932 -77.28 7.53 30.51
C PRO A 932 -77.49 6.40 31.53
N HIS A 933 -77.34 6.67 32.83
CA HIS A 933 -77.27 5.70 33.94
C HIS A 933 -78.44 4.69 34.12
N ASN A 934 -79.45 4.67 33.24
CA ASN A 934 -80.62 3.80 33.34
C ASN A 934 -80.79 2.76 32.22
N TYR A 935 -79.80 2.54 31.36
CA TYR A 935 -79.89 1.50 30.32
C TYR A 935 -79.12 0.23 30.72
N ASP A 936 -79.78 -0.65 31.47
CA ASP A 936 -79.29 -2.00 31.75
C ASP A 936 -79.59 -2.90 30.53
N ILE A 937 -78.62 -3.01 29.62
CA ILE A 937 -78.71 -3.79 28.37
C ILE A 937 -79.06 -5.27 28.64
N LEU A 938 -78.90 -5.76 29.87
CA LEU A 938 -79.20 -7.13 30.26
C LEU A 938 -80.69 -7.41 30.58
N ARG A 939 -81.57 -6.38 30.66
CA ARG A 939 -83.01 -6.56 30.93
C ARG A 939 -83.91 -6.48 29.69
N SER A 940 -83.35 -6.20 28.51
CA SER A 940 -84.07 -6.31 27.23
C SER A 940 -84.12 -7.76 26.77
N SER A 941 -85.32 -8.36 26.75
CA SER A 941 -85.57 -9.75 26.38
C SER A 941 -85.49 -9.98 24.85
N ALA A 942 -84.28 -10.01 24.31
CA ALA A 942 -83.82 -10.78 23.14
C ALA A 942 -82.42 -10.27 22.77
N PRO A 943 -81.43 -11.14 22.51
CA PRO A 943 -80.23 -10.70 21.82
C PRO A 943 -80.68 -10.12 20.46
N PRO A 944 -80.22 -8.91 20.05
CA PRO A 944 -80.45 -8.47 18.68
C PRO A 944 -79.87 -9.55 17.75
N ALA A 945 -80.62 -9.93 16.71
CA ALA A 945 -80.07 -10.79 15.68
C ALA A 945 -78.76 -10.16 15.17
N PRO A 946 -77.74 -10.96 14.83
CA PRO A 946 -76.52 -10.41 14.29
C PRO A 946 -76.80 -9.64 13.01
N ASP A 947 -76.75 -8.31 13.09
CA ASP A 947 -76.98 -7.44 11.93
C ASP A 947 -75.72 -7.29 11.07
N ILE A 948 -74.54 -7.65 11.59
CA ILE A 948 -73.25 -7.40 10.94
C ILE A 948 -72.39 -8.66 10.87
N VAL A 949 -72.04 -9.06 9.64
CA VAL A 949 -71.12 -10.16 9.36
C VAL A 949 -69.79 -9.60 8.88
N LEU A 950 -68.69 -9.95 9.57
CA LEU A 950 -67.33 -9.52 9.21
C LEU A 950 -66.50 -10.73 8.73
N PRO A 951 -66.74 -11.24 7.51
CA PRO A 951 -66.18 -12.52 7.06
C PRO A 951 -64.66 -12.48 6.88
N ARG A 952 -64.09 -11.30 6.61
CA ARG A 952 -62.65 -11.10 6.37
C ARG A 952 -61.87 -10.74 7.62
N LEU A 953 -62.51 -10.56 8.78
CA LEU A 953 -61.84 -10.11 9.99
C LEU A 953 -60.88 -11.20 10.50
N GLN A 954 -59.59 -10.92 10.44
CA GLN A 954 -58.52 -11.81 10.88
C GLN A 954 -57.99 -11.43 12.27
N THR A 955 -58.05 -10.16 12.64
CA THR A 955 -57.53 -9.70 13.94
C THR A 955 -58.47 -8.69 14.58
N LEU A 956 -58.87 -8.95 15.83
CA LEU A 956 -59.62 -8.05 16.69
C LEU A 956 -58.83 -7.84 17.99
N THR A 957 -58.50 -6.59 18.30
CA THR A 957 -57.81 -6.22 19.54
C THR A 957 -58.68 -5.24 20.31
N ILE A 958 -59.00 -5.58 21.56
CA ILE A 958 -59.79 -4.74 22.45
C ILE A 958 -58.97 -4.46 23.71
N SER A 959 -58.79 -3.20 24.07
CA SER A 959 -58.17 -2.77 25.31
C SER A 959 -59.05 -1.77 26.04
N ASP A 960 -59.39 -1.99 27.32
CA ASP A 960 -60.13 -1.03 28.15
C ASP A 960 -61.42 -0.42 27.53
N LEU A 961 -62.11 -1.20 26.70
CA LEU A 961 -63.39 -0.80 26.10
C LEU A 961 -64.48 -0.76 27.17
N GLU A 962 -65.41 0.19 27.06
CA GLU A 962 -66.54 0.26 27.98
C GLU A 962 -67.33 -1.06 28.02
N PRO A 963 -67.61 -1.66 29.20
CA PRO A 963 -68.18 -3.01 29.31
C PRO A 963 -69.51 -3.20 28.57
N ASN A 964 -70.36 -2.16 28.57
CA ASN A 964 -71.65 -2.17 27.86
C ASN A 964 -71.48 -2.14 26.34
N ALA A 965 -70.50 -1.37 25.84
CA ALA A 965 -70.18 -1.33 24.41
C ALA A 965 -69.56 -2.65 23.93
N GLN A 966 -68.70 -3.24 24.75
CA GLN A 966 -68.09 -4.54 24.49
C GLN A 966 -69.16 -5.64 24.37
N LYS A 967 -70.09 -5.74 25.34
CA LYS A 967 -71.24 -6.69 25.28
C LYS A 967 -72.06 -6.51 24.01
N TYR A 968 -72.35 -5.26 23.66
CA TYR A 968 -73.19 -4.93 22.53
C TYR A 968 -72.52 -5.29 21.18
N ILE A 969 -71.21 -5.03 21.03
CA ILE A 969 -70.45 -5.39 19.83
C ILE A 969 -70.37 -6.92 19.67
N PHE A 970 -70.07 -7.67 20.74
CA PHE A 970 -69.99 -9.13 20.67
C PHE A 970 -71.35 -9.80 20.37
N ALA A 971 -72.46 -9.18 20.79
CA ALA A 971 -73.80 -9.66 20.48
C ALA A 971 -74.24 -9.32 19.05
N SER A 972 -73.78 -8.19 18.49
CA SER A 972 -74.27 -7.67 17.19
C SER A 972 -73.42 -8.09 15.99
N VAL A 973 -72.23 -8.67 16.21
CA VAL A 973 -71.27 -9.02 15.16
C VAL A 973 -71.02 -10.53 15.08
N VAL A 974 -71.10 -11.09 13.88
CA VAL A 974 -70.65 -12.46 13.58
C VAL A 974 -69.21 -12.43 13.14
N PHE A 975 -68.36 -13.08 13.92
CA PHE A 975 -66.92 -13.17 13.67
C PHE A 975 -66.58 -14.36 12.76
N SER A 976 -65.55 -14.15 11.93
CA SER A 976 -64.97 -15.20 11.09
C SER A 976 -64.28 -16.26 11.96
N PRO A 977 -64.34 -17.56 11.61
CA PRO A 977 -63.64 -18.59 12.36
C PRO A 977 -62.12 -18.50 12.27
N LEU A 978 -61.60 -17.67 11.36
CA LEU A 978 -60.16 -17.39 11.24
C LEU A 978 -59.68 -16.27 12.17
N LEU A 979 -60.59 -15.66 12.95
CA LEU A 979 -60.30 -14.51 13.81
C LEU A 979 -59.32 -14.85 14.93
N ARG A 980 -58.30 -14.01 15.10
CA ARG A 980 -57.48 -13.93 16.31
C ARG A 980 -57.99 -12.77 17.15
N LEU A 981 -58.48 -13.08 18.35
CA LEU A 981 -59.05 -12.12 19.29
C LEU A 981 -58.09 -11.91 20.47
N ALA A 982 -57.70 -10.65 20.70
CA ALA A 982 -56.91 -10.24 21.85
C ALA A 982 -57.70 -9.23 22.69
N ILE A 983 -57.89 -9.52 23.97
CA ILE A 983 -58.58 -8.65 24.93
C ILE A 983 -57.62 -8.29 26.06
N SER A 984 -57.53 -7.01 26.39
CA SER A 984 -56.74 -6.49 27.51
C SER A 984 -57.64 -5.65 28.41
N GLU A 985 -57.86 -6.06 29.65
CA GLU A 985 -58.74 -5.34 30.60
C GLU A 985 -57.94 -4.88 31.83
N THR A 986 -57.97 -3.57 32.11
CA THR A 986 -57.42 -2.97 33.34
C THR A 986 -58.48 -2.77 34.43
N ARG A 987 -59.77 -2.80 34.07
CA ARG A 987 -60.93 -2.73 34.98
C ARG A 987 -61.64 -4.08 34.99
N ILE A 988 -62.41 -4.39 36.04
CA ILE A 988 -63.23 -5.62 36.11
C ILE A 988 -64.26 -5.57 34.97
N GLY A 989 -63.94 -6.20 33.84
CA GLY A 989 -64.77 -6.24 32.65
C GLY A 989 -65.57 -7.54 32.53
N LEU A 990 -65.92 -7.91 31.30
CA LEU A 990 -66.97 -8.89 30.93
C LEU A 990 -66.83 -10.29 31.54
N PHE A 991 -65.66 -10.63 32.06
CA PHE A 991 -65.29 -11.97 32.52
C PHE A 991 -64.96 -11.95 34.02
N PRO A 992 -65.97 -11.88 34.91
CA PRO A 992 -65.72 -12.11 36.33
C PRO A 992 -65.25 -13.56 36.56
N PRO A 993 -64.49 -13.84 37.64
CA PRO A 993 -64.09 -15.20 37.97
C PRO A 993 -65.33 -16.11 38.08
N HIS A 994 -65.28 -17.27 37.42
CA HIS A 994 -66.36 -18.28 37.32
C HIS A 994 -67.53 -17.99 36.33
N TYR A 995 -67.36 -17.08 35.36
CA TYR A 995 -68.37 -16.83 34.32
C TYR A 995 -68.22 -17.76 33.10
N ASP A 996 -69.28 -18.49 32.73
CA ASP A 996 -69.25 -19.37 31.55
C ASP A 996 -69.45 -18.56 30.26
N ILE A 997 -68.35 -18.41 29.51
CA ILE A 997 -68.26 -17.67 28.24
C ILE A 997 -69.16 -18.31 27.16
N THR A 998 -69.41 -19.62 27.25
CA THR A 998 -70.08 -20.39 26.20
C THR A 998 -71.60 -20.19 26.18
N LEU A 999 -72.19 -19.80 27.31
CA LEU A 999 -73.65 -19.72 27.51
C LEU A 999 -74.31 -18.45 26.94
N ARG A 1000 -73.56 -17.38 26.63
CA ARG A 1000 -74.14 -16.12 26.14
C ARG A 1000 -73.50 -15.49 24.90
N LEU A 1001 -72.33 -15.96 24.45
CA LEU A 1001 -71.64 -15.44 23.25
C LEU A 1001 -71.15 -16.59 22.35
N PRO A 1002 -72.06 -17.35 21.70
CA PRO A 1002 -71.70 -18.49 20.86
C PRO A 1002 -70.79 -18.13 19.67
N SER A 1003 -70.78 -16.87 19.23
CA SER A 1003 -69.89 -16.36 18.17
C SER A 1003 -68.39 -16.41 18.55
N LEU A 1004 -68.06 -16.49 19.84
CA LEU A 1004 -66.68 -16.59 20.32
C LEU A 1004 -66.13 -18.02 20.28
N LEU A 1005 -66.98 -19.05 20.21
CA LEU A 1005 -66.55 -20.45 20.10
C LEU A 1005 -65.88 -20.76 18.75
N CYS A 1006 -66.12 -19.92 17.74
CA CYS A 1006 -65.64 -20.14 16.39
C CYS A 1006 -64.26 -19.51 16.14
N VAL A 1007 -63.74 -18.65 17.03
CA VAL A 1007 -62.49 -17.89 16.75
C VAL A 1007 -61.26 -18.80 16.77
N ARG A 1008 -60.27 -18.50 15.93
CA ARG A 1008 -59.05 -19.29 15.78
C ARG A 1008 -58.13 -19.25 16.99
N SER A 1009 -58.10 -18.13 17.70
CA SER A 1009 -57.26 -17.94 18.89
C SER A 1009 -57.83 -16.81 19.73
N LEU A 1010 -57.97 -17.07 21.02
CA LEU A 1010 -58.38 -16.10 22.03
C LEU A 1010 -57.20 -15.87 23.00
N ARG A 1011 -56.80 -14.61 23.17
CA ARG A 1011 -55.84 -14.19 24.19
C ARG A 1011 -56.52 -13.14 25.07
N ILE A 1012 -56.66 -13.43 26.36
CA ILE A 1012 -57.15 -12.47 27.35
C ILE A 1012 -56.01 -12.13 28.29
N THR A 1013 -55.81 -10.85 28.52
CA THR A 1013 -54.75 -10.29 29.37
C THR A 1013 -55.40 -9.39 30.40
N PHE A 1014 -55.21 -9.69 31.68
CA PHE A 1014 -55.71 -8.87 32.78
C PHE A 1014 -54.55 -8.05 33.37
N ALA A 1015 -54.81 -6.79 33.71
CA ALA A 1015 -53.85 -6.05 34.52
C ALA A 1015 -53.78 -6.66 35.94
N PRO A 1016 -52.61 -6.71 36.59
CA PRO A 1016 -52.46 -7.32 37.90
C PRO A 1016 -53.23 -6.52 38.97
N THR A 1017 -54.46 -6.92 39.28
CA THR A 1017 -55.15 -6.52 40.51
C THR A 1017 -54.65 -7.36 41.68
N LYS A 1018 -54.39 -6.74 42.83
CA LYS A 1018 -53.82 -7.28 44.09
C LYS A 1018 -54.58 -8.44 44.78
N ALA A 1019 -55.30 -9.30 44.07
CA ALA A 1019 -55.99 -10.46 44.64
C ALA A 1019 -55.33 -11.78 44.18
N ALA A 1020 -54.81 -12.55 45.13
CA ALA A 1020 -54.17 -13.84 44.90
C ALA A 1020 -55.20 -14.89 44.42
N PHE A 1021 -54.86 -15.67 43.40
CA PHE A 1021 -55.63 -16.83 42.95
C PHE A 1021 -54.78 -18.10 43.04
N HIS A 1022 -55.33 -19.13 43.67
CA HIS A 1022 -54.78 -20.49 43.73
C HIS A 1022 -55.53 -21.35 42.70
N ILE A 1023 -54.82 -22.05 41.82
CA ILE A 1023 -55.40 -23.16 41.04
C ILE A 1023 -54.53 -24.39 41.32
N ALA A 1024 -55.17 -25.43 41.87
CA ALA A 1024 -54.53 -26.70 42.19
C ALA A 1024 -54.58 -27.65 40.99
N GLY A 1025 -53.45 -28.31 40.73
CA GLY A 1025 -53.36 -29.46 39.83
C GLY A 1025 -52.91 -29.11 38.42
N TYR A 1026 -51.61 -28.88 38.23
CA TYR A 1026 -50.75 -29.36 37.14
C TYR A 1026 -49.39 -28.67 37.35
N GLY A 1027 -48.35 -29.45 37.67
CA GLY A 1027 -47.03 -28.91 38.00
C GLY A 1027 -46.32 -28.33 36.78
N LEU A 1028 -45.99 -27.04 36.85
CA LEU A 1028 -44.96 -26.36 36.06
C LEU A 1028 -44.53 -25.09 36.82
N ASP A 1029 -43.25 -25.05 37.21
CA ASP A 1029 -42.59 -23.86 37.74
C ASP A 1029 -42.58 -22.74 36.69
N THR A 1030 -43.19 -21.58 36.98
CA THR A 1030 -43.00 -20.37 36.17
C THR A 1030 -43.02 -19.08 37.00
N ASN A 1031 -42.06 -18.19 36.70
CA ASN A 1031 -41.95 -16.83 37.19
C ASN A 1031 -43.20 -15.99 36.85
N LEU A 1032 -43.71 -15.27 37.84
CA LEU A 1032 -44.82 -14.31 37.75
C LEU A 1032 -44.53 -13.16 36.78
N SER A 1033 -45.06 -13.18 35.56
CA SER A 1033 -45.40 -11.94 34.81
C SER A 1033 -46.28 -12.10 33.56
N GLU A 1034 -46.61 -13.30 33.07
CA GLU A 1034 -47.54 -13.45 31.94
C GLU A 1034 -48.47 -14.66 32.12
N LEU A 1035 -49.71 -14.42 32.60
CA LEU A 1035 -50.80 -15.38 32.43
C LEU A 1035 -51.39 -15.18 31.03
N SER A 1036 -50.82 -15.85 30.02
CA SER A 1036 -51.53 -16.09 28.76
C SER A 1036 -52.26 -17.44 28.85
N ALA A 1037 -53.54 -17.42 29.21
CA ALA A 1037 -54.41 -18.54 28.91
C ALA A 1037 -54.65 -18.53 27.39
N ILE A 1038 -54.01 -19.44 26.65
CA ILE A 1038 -54.44 -19.80 25.30
C ILE A 1038 -55.45 -20.93 25.49
N ILE A 1039 -56.73 -20.65 25.26
CA ILE A 1039 -57.75 -21.69 25.03
C ILE A 1039 -57.81 -21.95 23.52
#